data_AF-A0A8B3CMS6-F1
#
_entry.id   AF-A0A8B3CMS6-F1
#
_cell.length_a   1.000
_cell.length_b   1.000
_cell.length_c   1.000
_cell.angle_alpha   90.00
_cell.angle_beta   90.00
_cell.angle_gamma   90.00
#
_symmetry.space_group_name_H-M   'P 1'
#
loop_
_entity.id
_entity.type
_entity.pdbx_description
1 polymer ?
#
loop_
_entity_poly.entity_id
_entity_poly.type
_entity_poly.pdbx_seq_one_letter_code
_entity_poly.pdbx_strand_id
1 'polypeptide(L)'
;MSIGMRISYLISNKIVTDPKHVAFTDNYIQKDADIDELLKDLTSGHSIVPAQFKAGETKRKNENFESANLIMLDYDGGLSINKAKEIFKSEAVAIVPTRNHQKDKSGEVADRFRVILILPISVNANIHRIILKACVSIYGHDKKCTDQARGYITVQNGDIAILNKDNVFNLRRLLGIYFNDNNIRTKIYNDLNRNRSFFENIAEEIVTELKRLNLLDEDYKLPSIKGNFYENLTNSIYNNIEYAKNSTYSLDSSSPSTSVEDELTKDMSEKGLIRNYNWDILSSKCEVFRDPKSSDHGELLILITNLSKIVGGLKRLKTILKDRPYNIVQRGDDYYETIRKSVDDYNPISCSTFCSKYGTCGNSGNLLTLMEDENAKIKSIEENIELRTLEDARDELKRIWDQIHLDTSNNVHLIIAPTGIGKTHLLESLKEGKGTKVIASPRHELIDKLQIGYTYPVINAKKYPDINELLDMGYRTNEFKDNDQLITNPESRVYLNDYFERIKQVSIEKIVKMTHEKLSYPKTFENVSNLECIYIDEDIMNTLYKIDSIDIKSLNKFVSYCNSFNTDPSVQISAYLKSWLNLEDGQLEDVGGFDHNLLSTVGEYLKDINARAAGMSIKAKPEILKAQGIYNLFYAEYALRVGENIYHIQKKILPKVKTIILSASPHLESYSRYFGDRLVIHNVGHVKPKGKCIMFPRFSFSKASLDDGRIEELRKLEKVLIDNSFEMISHLKTKIDIKLAAHYFATNGKRELEGKRLAVIGTPNPSEFYVKLKSAVLDLDPELVSGYQENNFMDVEYNGFKFNYKVLSKDPKIIDIQLHFIYNELLQAIGRARNLFKDVPVLLFSKFPIRFFEIRKKQGKYDLSSFVRESLNSEFNSDNSMVA
;
A
#
# COMPACT_ATOMS: atom_id res chain seq x y z
N MET A 1 56.64 -2.08 25.32
CA MET A 1 55.89 -3.28 25.73
C MET A 1 54.43 -3.03 25.38
N SER A 2 53.95 -3.58 24.26
CA SER A 2 52.53 -3.52 23.91
C SER A 2 51.81 -4.56 24.77
N ILE A 3 50.93 -4.12 25.66
CA ILE A 3 50.03 -5.02 26.39
C ILE A 3 49.14 -5.66 25.31
N GLY A 4 49.42 -6.92 24.95
CA GLY A 4 48.67 -7.65 23.94
C GLY A 4 47.20 -7.69 24.31
N MET A 5 46.33 -7.21 23.41
CA MET A 5 44.89 -7.16 23.63
C MET A 5 44.34 -8.60 23.75
N ARG A 6 43.81 -8.94 24.94
CA ARG A 6 43.17 -10.25 25.18
C ARG A 6 41.82 -10.29 24.47
N ILE A 7 41.55 -11.38 23.75
CA ILE A 7 40.34 -11.58 22.96
C ILE A 7 39.38 -12.48 23.73
N SER A 8 38.18 -11.98 23.99
CA SER A 8 37.17 -12.65 24.82
C SER A 8 36.14 -13.33 23.94
N TYR A 9 35.99 -14.65 24.10
CA TYR A 9 34.97 -15.45 23.40
C TYR A 9 34.55 -16.64 24.26
N LEU A 10 33.40 -17.22 23.93
CA LEU A 10 33.00 -18.50 24.52
C LEU A 10 33.33 -19.66 23.59
N ILE A 11 33.80 -20.76 24.16
CA ILE A 11 34.02 -22.03 23.48
C ILE A 11 33.13 -23.12 24.09
N SER A 12 32.51 -23.97 23.26
CA SER A 12 31.72 -25.09 23.77
C SER A 12 32.61 -26.05 24.57
N ASN A 13 32.06 -26.71 25.60
CA ASN A 13 32.82 -27.67 26.41
C ASN A 13 33.22 -28.97 25.67
N LYS A 14 32.65 -29.22 24.48
CA LYS A 14 32.93 -30.37 23.61
C LYS A 14 32.83 -29.96 22.14
N ILE A 15 33.43 -30.75 21.26
CA ILE A 15 33.33 -30.60 19.80
C ILE A 15 31.87 -30.68 19.36
N VAL A 16 31.46 -29.81 18.42
CA VAL A 16 30.08 -29.70 17.94
C VAL A 16 30.02 -30.07 16.47
N THR A 17 29.32 -31.16 16.15
CA THR A 17 29.17 -31.66 14.77
C THR A 17 27.83 -31.26 14.13
N ASP A 18 26.84 -30.82 14.90
CA ASP A 18 25.51 -30.39 14.45
C ASP A 18 24.98 -29.26 15.35
N PRO A 19 24.40 -28.17 14.80
CA PRO A 19 23.65 -27.17 15.56
C PRO A 19 22.55 -27.69 16.51
N LYS A 20 22.07 -28.94 16.33
CA LYS A 20 21.11 -29.57 17.27
C LYS A 20 21.76 -30.13 18.54
N HIS A 21 23.09 -30.21 18.60
CA HIS A 21 23.80 -30.77 19.74
C HIS A 21 23.67 -29.85 20.97
N VAL A 22 23.51 -30.43 22.17
CA VAL A 22 23.32 -29.65 23.42
C VAL A 22 24.48 -28.70 23.68
N ALA A 23 25.72 -29.12 23.38
CA ALA A 23 26.91 -28.27 23.50
C ALA A 23 26.95 -27.05 22.54
N PHE A 24 26.03 -26.96 21.56
CA PHE A 24 25.83 -25.76 20.74
C PHE A 24 24.91 -24.71 21.41
N THR A 25 24.31 -25.07 22.54
CA THR A 25 23.34 -24.22 23.24
C THR A 25 23.73 -23.98 24.69
N ASP A 26 24.29 -24.98 25.39
CA ASP A 26 24.59 -24.95 26.82
C ASP A 26 26.03 -25.37 27.13
N ASN A 27 26.52 -24.99 28.32
CA ASN A 27 27.85 -25.32 28.86
C ASN A 27 29.02 -24.74 28.05
N TYR A 28 28.87 -23.50 27.59
CA TYR A 28 29.99 -22.74 27.06
C TYR A 28 30.94 -22.30 28.17
N ILE A 29 32.23 -22.28 27.86
CA ILE A 29 33.31 -21.83 28.74
C ILE A 29 33.80 -20.48 28.22
N GLN A 30 33.77 -19.46 29.08
CA GLN A 30 34.35 -18.15 28.78
C GLN A 30 35.88 -18.27 28.72
N LYS A 31 36.49 -17.73 27.67
CA LYS A 31 37.94 -17.75 27.46
C LYS A 31 38.44 -16.37 27.06
N ASP A 32 39.54 -15.95 27.70
CA ASP A 32 40.29 -14.74 27.36
C ASP A 32 41.66 -15.14 26.80
N ALA A 33 41.77 -15.15 25.48
CA ALA A 33 42.89 -15.76 24.78
C ALA A 33 43.75 -14.71 24.08
N ASP A 34 44.99 -15.06 23.77
CA ASP A 34 45.74 -14.32 22.75
C ASP A 34 45.33 -14.76 21.32
N ILE A 35 45.90 -14.09 20.31
CA ILE A 35 45.56 -14.35 18.90
C ILE A 35 45.92 -15.79 18.49
N ASP A 36 47.04 -16.33 18.98
CA ASP A 36 47.49 -17.68 18.61
C ASP A 36 46.58 -18.75 19.22
N GLU A 37 46.14 -18.54 20.46
CA GLU A 37 45.15 -19.38 21.11
C GLU A 37 43.78 -19.33 20.40
N LEU A 38 43.33 -18.15 19.96
CA LEU A 38 42.09 -18.01 19.18
C LEU A 38 42.19 -18.76 17.84
N LEU A 39 43.31 -18.63 17.11
CA LEU A 39 43.50 -19.30 15.82
C LEU A 39 43.49 -20.83 15.97
N LYS A 40 44.06 -21.34 17.07
CA LYS A 40 43.98 -22.77 17.42
C LYS A 40 42.54 -23.20 17.70
N ASP A 41 41.79 -22.40 18.46
CA ASP A 41 40.40 -22.73 18.80
C ASP A 41 39.47 -22.68 17.58
N LEU A 42 39.73 -21.77 16.64
CA LEU A 42 39.02 -21.64 15.35
C LEU A 42 39.16 -22.87 14.43
N THR A 43 40.05 -23.80 14.76
CA THR A 43 40.28 -25.07 14.03
C THR A 43 40.08 -26.30 14.92
N SER A 44 39.44 -26.15 16.09
CA SER A 44 39.31 -27.21 17.09
C SER A 44 38.08 -28.11 16.91
N GLY A 45 37.10 -27.72 16.09
CA GLY A 45 35.81 -28.38 15.96
C GLY A 45 34.76 -27.95 17.02
N HIS A 46 35.13 -27.10 17.97
CA HIS A 46 34.20 -26.53 18.94
C HIS A 46 33.34 -25.43 18.31
N SER A 47 32.23 -25.09 18.96
CA SER A 47 31.49 -23.88 18.65
C SER A 47 32.11 -22.68 19.36
N ILE A 48 32.25 -21.57 18.65
CA ILE A 48 32.71 -20.30 19.19
C ILE A 48 31.58 -19.27 19.17
N VAL A 49 31.38 -18.55 20.26
CA VAL A 49 30.53 -17.36 20.33
C VAL A 49 31.45 -16.16 20.52
N PRO A 50 31.49 -15.20 19.59
CA PRO A 50 32.40 -14.06 19.65
C PRO A 50 31.85 -12.97 20.61
N ALA A 51 31.71 -13.33 21.88
CA ALA A 51 31.20 -12.47 22.94
C ALA A 51 31.75 -12.89 24.30
N GLN A 52 31.63 -11.99 25.27
CA GLN A 52 31.74 -12.27 26.69
C GLN A 52 30.33 -12.35 27.28
N PHE A 53 30.06 -13.37 28.08
CA PHE A 53 28.82 -13.46 28.85
C PHE A 53 29.02 -13.02 30.30
N LYS A 54 27.91 -12.61 30.92
CA LYS A 54 27.85 -12.26 32.34
C LYS A 54 28.43 -13.40 33.19
N ALA A 55 29.10 -13.03 34.28
CA ALA A 55 29.77 -13.98 35.16
C ALA A 55 28.85 -15.16 35.56
N GLY A 56 29.30 -16.38 35.31
CA GLY A 56 28.56 -17.62 35.62
C GLY A 56 27.59 -18.10 34.55
N GLU A 57 27.28 -17.30 33.52
CA GLU A 57 26.38 -17.69 32.45
C GLU A 57 27.09 -18.53 31.38
N THR A 58 26.57 -19.73 31.14
CA THR A 58 27.16 -20.70 30.19
C THR A 58 26.22 -21.04 29.03
N LYS A 59 25.02 -20.44 29.01
CA LYS A 59 23.97 -20.71 28.03
C LYS A 59 23.95 -19.65 26.94
N ARG A 60 23.90 -20.09 25.68
CA ARG A 60 23.91 -19.25 24.48
C ARG A 60 22.57 -18.55 24.28
N LYS A 61 22.41 -17.39 24.91
CA LYS A 61 21.26 -16.50 24.77
C LYS A 61 21.68 -15.04 24.80
N ASN A 62 20.96 -14.19 24.07
CA ASN A 62 21.24 -12.75 24.03
C ASN A 62 21.14 -12.07 25.40
N GLU A 63 20.29 -12.56 26.31
CA GLU A 63 20.15 -12.04 27.68
C GLU A 63 21.42 -12.19 28.53
N ASN A 64 22.29 -13.13 28.15
CA ASN A 64 23.54 -13.44 28.83
C ASN A 64 24.74 -12.64 28.28
N PHE A 65 24.57 -11.93 27.16
CA PHE A 65 25.63 -11.10 26.58
C PHE A 65 26.03 -9.98 27.54
N GLU A 66 27.33 -9.80 27.74
CA GLU A 66 27.93 -8.71 28.52
C GLU A 66 28.67 -7.73 27.62
N SER A 67 29.64 -8.23 26.83
CA SER A 67 30.44 -7.40 25.92
C SER A 67 31.00 -8.20 24.75
N ALA A 68 31.60 -7.53 23.76
CA ALA A 68 32.34 -8.21 22.68
C ALA A 68 33.51 -7.35 22.19
N ASN A 69 34.67 -7.98 21.99
CA ASN A 69 35.83 -7.39 21.32
C ASN A 69 36.27 -8.20 20.07
N LEU A 70 35.47 -9.17 19.66
CA LEU A 70 35.64 -10.04 18.50
C LEU A 70 34.34 -10.04 17.70
N ILE A 71 34.42 -9.99 16.38
CA ILE A 71 33.27 -10.27 15.50
C ILE A 71 33.67 -11.25 14.40
N MET A 72 32.72 -12.10 13.99
CA MET A 72 32.89 -13.07 12.91
C MET A 72 31.85 -12.80 11.84
N LEU A 73 32.30 -12.42 10.64
CA LEU A 73 31.40 -12.27 9.49
C LEU A 73 31.23 -13.63 8.80
N ASP A 74 30.01 -13.99 8.40
CA ASP A 74 29.59 -15.28 7.89
C ASP A 74 29.13 -15.11 6.44
N TYR A 75 29.79 -15.84 5.54
CA TYR A 75 29.49 -15.87 4.11
C TYR A 75 29.06 -17.28 3.73
N ASP A 76 27.81 -17.42 3.28
CA ASP A 76 27.19 -18.70 2.90
C ASP A 76 27.13 -18.91 1.37
N GLY A 77 27.62 -17.93 0.59
CA GLY A 77 27.75 -17.92 -0.87
C GLY A 77 27.99 -16.50 -1.43
N GLY A 78 28.29 -16.38 -2.74
CA GLY A 78 28.36 -15.09 -3.46
C GLY A 78 29.68 -14.31 -3.41
N LEU A 79 30.55 -14.50 -2.42
CA LEU A 79 31.89 -13.91 -2.35
C LEU A 79 32.94 -15.03 -2.35
N SER A 80 33.99 -14.91 -3.17
CA SER A 80 35.08 -15.90 -3.16
C SER A 80 36.12 -15.62 -2.08
N ILE A 81 36.80 -16.65 -1.58
CA ILE A 81 37.85 -16.52 -0.57
C ILE A 81 38.95 -15.57 -1.05
N ASN A 82 39.39 -15.71 -2.31
CA ASN A 82 40.44 -14.84 -2.87
C ASN A 82 40.01 -13.38 -2.89
N LYS A 83 38.76 -13.08 -3.25
CA LYS A 83 38.26 -11.71 -3.23
C LYS A 83 38.12 -11.18 -1.81
N ALA A 84 37.72 -12.02 -0.86
CA ALA A 84 37.66 -11.66 0.55
C ALA A 84 39.05 -11.37 1.15
N LYS A 85 40.09 -12.13 0.78
CA LYS A 85 41.47 -11.84 1.18
C LYS A 85 41.90 -10.44 0.77
N GLU A 86 41.55 -10.01 -0.44
CA GLU A 86 41.83 -8.65 -0.91
C GLU A 86 41.04 -7.57 -0.16
N ILE A 87 39.73 -7.78 0.05
CA ILE A 87 38.86 -6.81 0.76
C ILE A 87 39.33 -6.61 2.20
N PHE A 88 39.69 -7.68 2.90
CA PHE A 88 39.98 -7.67 4.33
C PHE A 88 41.47 -7.72 4.67
N LYS A 89 42.35 -7.58 3.67
CA LYS A 89 43.81 -7.72 3.82
C LYS A 89 44.41 -6.91 4.96
N SER A 90 43.91 -5.69 5.16
CA SER A 90 44.39 -4.74 6.17
C SER A 90 43.53 -4.66 7.44
N GLU A 91 42.48 -5.46 7.56
CA GLU A 91 41.48 -5.32 8.63
C GLU A 91 41.14 -6.64 9.35
N ALA A 92 41.30 -7.80 8.72
CA ALA A 92 41.02 -9.10 9.32
C ALA A 92 42.27 -9.88 9.69
N VAL A 93 42.17 -10.65 10.76
CA VAL A 93 43.25 -11.51 11.22
C VAL A 93 43.34 -12.78 10.38
N ALA A 94 42.19 -13.39 10.09
CA ALA A 94 42.12 -14.63 9.34
C ALA A 94 40.78 -14.80 8.60
N ILE A 95 40.79 -15.71 7.63
CA ILE A 95 39.59 -16.24 6.97
C ILE A 95 39.54 -17.75 7.22
N VAL A 96 38.38 -18.22 7.72
CA VAL A 96 38.16 -19.61 8.14
C VAL A 96 37.02 -20.23 7.32
N PRO A 97 37.29 -21.20 6.42
CA PRO A 97 36.25 -21.96 5.74
C PRO A 97 35.30 -22.66 6.71
N THR A 98 34.04 -22.75 6.34
CA THR A 98 33.04 -23.50 7.10
C THR A 98 33.07 -24.98 6.70
N ARG A 99 32.43 -25.85 7.51
CA ARG A 99 32.25 -27.28 7.18
C ARG A 99 31.57 -27.56 5.83
N ASN A 100 30.87 -26.57 5.27
CA ASN A 100 30.11 -26.64 4.02
C ASN A 100 30.80 -25.89 2.87
N HIS A 101 32.06 -25.48 3.03
CA HIS A 101 32.86 -24.87 1.98
C HIS A 101 33.00 -25.83 0.80
N GLN A 102 32.69 -25.37 -0.42
CA GLN A 102 32.79 -26.16 -1.67
C GLN A 102 32.02 -27.50 -1.63
N LYS A 103 30.99 -27.60 -0.78
CA LYS A 103 30.03 -28.71 -0.75
C LYS A 103 28.69 -28.26 -1.32
N ASP A 104 27.99 -29.16 -1.99
CA ASP A 104 26.62 -28.89 -2.43
C ASP A 104 25.70 -28.71 -1.22
N LYS A 105 25.00 -27.57 -1.18
CA LYS A 105 23.96 -27.26 -0.20
C LYS A 105 22.81 -26.57 -0.94
N SER A 106 21.71 -27.30 -1.14
CA SER A 106 20.52 -26.83 -1.88
C SER A 106 20.79 -26.54 -3.37
N GLY A 107 21.68 -27.30 -4.02
CA GLY A 107 21.96 -27.19 -5.45
C GLY A 107 23.03 -26.15 -5.80
N GLU A 108 23.76 -25.63 -4.81
CA GLU A 108 24.80 -24.61 -4.99
C GLU A 108 26.11 -25.03 -4.30
N VAL A 109 27.18 -25.09 -5.09
CA VAL A 109 28.56 -25.26 -4.62
C VAL A 109 29.21 -23.88 -4.58
N ALA A 110 29.58 -23.42 -3.38
CA ALA A 110 30.09 -22.06 -3.17
C ALA A 110 31.18 -21.99 -2.10
N ASP A 111 31.95 -20.91 -2.14
CA ASP A 111 32.87 -20.53 -1.08
C ASP A 111 32.07 -20.11 0.16
N ARG A 112 32.15 -20.94 1.22
CA ARG A 112 31.51 -20.64 2.52
C ARG A 112 32.56 -20.50 3.60
N PHE A 113 32.73 -19.31 4.15
CA PHE A 113 33.79 -19.00 5.09
C PHE A 113 33.39 -17.89 6.05
N ARG A 114 34.25 -17.66 7.04
CA ARG A 114 34.10 -16.60 8.03
C ARG A 114 35.31 -15.70 8.05
N VAL A 115 35.08 -14.41 8.22
CA VAL A 115 36.14 -13.40 8.37
C VAL A 115 36.26 -13.03 9.84
N ILE A 116 37.46 -13.13 10.38
CA ILE A 116 37.76 -12.92 11.80
C ILE A 116 38.30 -11.51 12.02
N LEU A 117 37.53 -10.68 12.72
CA LEU A 117 37.81 -9.27 12.94
C LEU A 117 37.92 -8.97 14.44
N ILE A 118 39.05 -8.39 14.84
CA ILE A 118 39.28 -7.96 16.21
C ILE A 118 38.89 -6.50 16.36
N LEU A 119 38.03 -6.18 17.33
CA LEU A 119 37.61 -4.81 17.59
C LEU A 119 38.68 -4.07 18.43
N PRO A 120 38.92 -2.78 18.16
CA PRO A 120 39.90 -1.99 18.92
C PRO A 120 39.48 -1.71 20.37
N ILE A 121 38.21 -1.98 20.72
CA ILE A 121 37.61 -1.79 22.03
C ILE A 121 36.61 -2.93 22.31
N SER A 122 36.30 -3.17 23.59
CA SER A 122 35.14 -3.99 23.95
C SER A 122 33.86 -3.16 23.93
N VAL A 123 32.80 -3.70 23.33
CA VAL A 123 31.53 -2.99 23.12
C VAL A 123 30.36 -3.70 23.79
N ASN A 124 29.38 -2.92 24.27
CA ASN A 124 28.14 -3.45 24.82
C ASN A 124 27.22 -4.02 23.74
N ALA A 125 26.11 -4.65 24.17
CA ALA A 125 25.17 -5.34 23.28
C ALA A 125 24.60 -4.44 22.17
N ASN A 126 24.38 -3.16 22.47
CA ASN A 126 23.75 -2.19 21.58
C ASN A 126 24.70 -1.79 20.46
N ILE A 127 25.93 -1.40 20.82
CA ILE A 127 26.98 -1.05 19.87
C ILE A 127 27.34 -2.28 19.02
N HIS A 128 27.49 -3.46 19.62
CA HIS A 128 27.78 -4.71 18.89
C HIS A 128 26.75 -5.00 17.79
N ARG A 129 25.46 -4.84 18.09
CA ARG A 129 24.38 -5.03 17.10
C ARG A 129 24.46 -4.03 15.95
N ILE A 130 24.82 -2.78 16.22
CA ILE A 130 25.02 -1.75 15.19
C ILE A 130 26.18 -2.13 14.26
N ILE A 131 27.30 -2.59 14.84
CA ILE A 131 28.48 -3.02 14.07
C ILE A 131 28.12 -4.16 13.11
N LEU A 132 27.43 -5.20 13.59
CA LEU A 132 27.04 -6.33 12.72
C LEU A 132 26.10 -5.89 11.58
N LYS A 133 25.14 -4.99 11.85
CA LYS A 133 24.27 -4.42 10.81
C LYS A 133 25.03 -3.57 9.80
N ALA A 134 26.04 -2.84 10.25
CA ALA A 134 26.93 -2.09 9.37
C ALA A 134 27.73 -3.02 8.45
N CYS A 135 28.24 -4.13 8.98
CA CYS A 135 28.92 -5.16 8.17
C CYS A 135 27.98 -5.86 7.17
N VAL A 136 26.70 -6.07 7.47
CA VAL A 136 25.71 -6.56 6.47
C VAL A 136 25.60 -5.58 5.30
N SER A 137 25.56 -4.29 5.60
CA SER A 137 25.32 -3.24 4.60
C SER A 137 26.55 -2.96 3.73
N ILE A 138 27.73 -2.97 4.33
CA ILE A 138 28.98 -2.56 3.68
C ILE A 138 29.72 -3.76 3.09
N TYR A 139 29.70 -4.91 3.77
CA TYR A 139 30.50 -6.08 3.41
C TYR A 139 29.66 -7.28 2.93
N GLY A 140 28.34 -7.20 2.93
CA GLY A 140 27.46 -8.30 2.48
C GLY A 140 27.46 -9.51 3.42
N HIS A 141 27.77 -9.31 4.70
CA HIS A 141 27.63 -10.32 5.76
C HIS A 141 26.19 -10.86 5.82
N ASP A 142 26.00 -12.15 6.15
CA ASP A 142 24.66 -12.74 6.22
C ASP A 142 23.77 -11.99 7.24
N LYS A 143 22.66 -11.44 6.74
CA LYS A 143 21.66 -10.72 7.54
C LYS A 143 21.09 -11.55 8.71
N LYS A 144 21.12 -12.89 8.62
CA LYS A 144 20.70 -13.82 9.68
C LYS A 144 21.71 -13.94 10.82
N CYS A 145 22.94 -13.44 10.65
CA CYS A 145 24.05 -13.51 11.60
C CYS A 145 24.27 -12.18 12.33
N THR A 146 23.19 -11.52 12.76
CA THR A 146 23.20 -10.26 13.54
C THR A 146 22.76 -10.46 15.01
N ASP A 147 22.60 -11.71 15.44
CA ASP A 147 22.31 -12.12 16.82
C ASP A 147 23.59 -12.01 17.69
N GLN A 148 23.47 -11.43 18.89
CA GLN A 148 24.61 -11.10 19.75
C GLN A 148 25.27 -12.35 20.36
N ALA A 149 24.50 -13.40 20.63
CA ALA A 149 24.96 -14.69 21.14
C ALA A 149 25.05 -15.74 20.03
N ARG A 150 25.38 -15.34 18.79
CA ARG A 150 25.50 -16.26 17.67
C ARG A 150 26.71 -17.20 17.85
N GLY A 151 26.44 -18.51 17.82
CA GLY A 151 27.47 -19.53 17.83
C GLY A 151 27.88 -19.95 16.42
N TYR A 152 29.18 -20.14 16.20
CA TYR A 152 29.77 -20.59 14.95
C TYR A 152 30.53 -21.90 15.16
N ILE A 153 30.12 -22.95 14.44
CA ILE A 153 30.80 -24.26 14.48
C ILE A 153 32.08 -24.19 13.65
N THR A 154 33.22 -24.49 14.27
CA THR A 154 34.53 -24.58 13.62
C THR A 154 34.77 -25.97 13.03
N VAL A 155 35.81 -26.11 12.21
CA VAL A 155 36.18 -27.39 11.59
C VAL A 155 37.43 -27.92 12.27
N GLN A 156 37.39 -29.16 12.76
CA GLN A 156 38.54 -29.80 13.38
C GLN A 156 39.66 -29.99 12.35
N ASN A 157 40.85 -29.45 12.63
CA ASN A 157 41.99 -29.38 11.70
C ASN A 157 41.63 -28.73 10.35
N GLY A 158 40.68 -27.79 10.35
CA GLY A 158 40.28 -27.07 9.15
C GLY A 158 41.36 -26.09 8.66
N ASP A 159 41.39 -25.86 7.35
CA ASP A 159 42.28 -24.86 6.75
C ASP A 159 41.99 -23.46 7.31
N ILE A 160 43.02 -22.66 7.54
CA ILE A 160 42.87 -21.27 7.95
C ILE A 160 43.81 -20.38 7.12
N ALA A 161 43.25 -19.34 6.52
CA ALA A 161 44.03 -18.35 5.80
C ALA A 161 44.32 -17.17 6.72
N ILE A 162 45.50 -17.15 7.35
CA ILE A 162 45.97 -16.02 8.15
C ILE A 162 46.33 -14.88 7.19
N LEU A 163 45.77 -13.69 7.43
CA LEU A 163 46.06 -12.49 6.66
C LEU A 163 47.17 -11.69 7.32
N ASN A 164 46.93 -11.20 8.54
CA ASN A 164 47.93 -10.56 9.39
C ASN A 164 47.43 -10.57 10.85
N LYS A 165 48.22 -11.14 11.77
CA LYS A 165 47.86 -11.24 13.19
C LYS A 165 47.77 -9.89 13.88
N ASP A 166 48.47 -8.88 13.38
CA ASP A 166 48.47 -7.52 13.94
C ASP A 166 47.29 -6.66 13.44
N ASN A 167 46.44 -7.18 12.56
CA ASN A 167 45.31 -6.43 12.04
C ASN A 167 44.26 -6.18 13.14
N VAL A 168 43.83 -4.93 13.23
CA VAL A 168 42.69 -4.50 14.05
C VAL A 168 41.65 -3.87 13.13
N PHE A 169 40.38 -4.20 13.38
CA PHE A 169 39.29 -3.75 12.53
C PHE A 169 39.09 -2.23 12.62
N ASN A 170 39.01 -1.56 11.47
CA ASN A 170 38.83 -0.11 11.42
C ASN A 170 37.36 0.28 11.67
N LEU A 171 36.98 0.24 12.95
CA LEU A 171 35.62 0.50 13.39
C LEU A 171 35.16 1.93 13.07
N ARG A 172 36.06 2.92 13.19
CA ARG A 172 35.76 4.32 12.85
C ARG A 172 35.43 4.48 11.36
N ARG A 173 36.18 3.82 10.47
CA ARG A 173 35.89 3.83 9.02
C ARG A 173 34.54 3.17 8.73
N LEU A 174 34.26 2.01 9.34
CA LEU A 174 32.98 1.31 9.17
C LEU A 174 31.81 2.21 9.58
N LEU A 175 31.86 2.75 10.80
CA LEU A 175 30.78 3.57 11.33
C LEU A 175 30.66 4.90 10.59
N GLY A 176 31.77 5.52 10.21
CA GLY A 176 31.79 6.71 9.36
C GLY A 176 31.08 6.48 8.03
N ILE A 177 31.37 5.37 7.34
CA ILE A 177 30.65 5.00 6.10
C ILE A 177 29.18 4.69 6.41
N TYR A 178 28.91 3.89 7.44
CA TYR A 178 27.56 3.44 7.78
C TYR A 178 26.61 4.60 8.12
N PHE A 179 27.09 5.58 8.87
CA PHE A 179 26.31 6.74 9.30
C PHE A 179 26.29 7.88 8.28
N ASN A 180 27.27 7.98 7.37
CA ASN A 180 27.33 9.04 6.36
C ASN A 180 26.82 8.62 4.98
N ASP A 181 26.65 7.32 4.70
CA ASP A 181 26.07 6.84 3.44
C ASP A 181 24.55 7.07 3.42
N ASN A 182 24.09 7.89 2.46
CA ASN A 182 22.69 8.29 2.32
C ASN A 182 21.73 7.13 1.98
N ASN A 183 22.20 6.10 1.26
CA ASN A 183 21.40 4.91 0.92
C ASN A 183 21.27 3.98 2.14
N ILE A 184 22.35 3.86 2.92
CA ILE A 184 22.34 3.10 4.18
C ILE A 184 21.54 3.84 5.26
N ARG A 185 21.59 5.18 5.30
CA ARG A 185 20.79 6.05 6.19
C ARG A 185 19.30 5.75 6.12
N THR A 186 18.78 5.46 4.92
CA THR A 186 17.36 5.12 4.71
C THR A 186 17.01 3.72 5.22
N LYS A 187 17.94 2.75 5.14
CA LYS A 187 17.80 1.42 5.75
C LYS A 187 17.92 1.47 7.27
N ILE A 188 18.90 2.21 7.80
CA ILE A 188 19.06 2.49 9.23
C ILE A 188 17.78 3.10 9.76
N TYR A 189 17.27 4.14 9.10
CA TYR A 189 16.05 4.83 9.47
C TYR A 189 14.80 3.92 9.45
N ASN A 190 14.68 3.01 8.49
CA ASN A 190 13.61 2.00 8.47
C ASN A 190 13.76 0.95 9.58
N ASP A 191 14.99 0.56 9.94
CA ASP A 191 15.27 -0.36 11.05
C ASP A 191 15.11 0.31 12.43
N LEU A 192 15.43 1.60 12.54
CA LEU A 192 15.18 2.48 13.68
C LEU A 192 13.66 2.63 13.89
N ASN A 193 12.90 2.90 12.81
CA ASN A 193 11.44 2.99 12.82
C ASN A 193 10.74 1.66 13.16
N ARG A 194 11.32 0.50 12.82
CA ARG A 194 10.80 -0.82 13.21
C ARG A 194 11.00 -1.16 14.69
N ASN A 195 11.96 -0.52 15.35
CA ASN A 195 12.25 -0.69 16.78
C ASN A 195 12.03 0.64 17.52
N ARG A 196 10.99 1.39 17.13
CA ARG A 196 10.72 2.76 17.56
C ARG A 196 10.71 2.94 19.09
N SER A 197 10.14 1.98 19.82
CA SER A 197 10.16 1.97 21.30
C SER A 197 11.55 1.79 21.92
N PHE A 198 12.49 1.18 21.21
CA PHE A 198 13.90 1.04 21.64
C PHE A 198 14.71 2.30 21.32
N PHE A 199 14.43 3.01 20.22
CA PHE A 199 15.24 4.14 19.76
C PHE A 199 14.74 5.53 20.14
N GLU A 200 13.47 5.67 20.56
CA GLU A 200 12.93 6.98 20.99
C GLU A 200 13.62 7.54 22.25
N ASN A 201 14.33 6.71 23.03
CA ASN A 201 15.09 7.15 24.22
C ASN A 201 16.60 6.80 24.22
N ILE A 202 17.11 5.97 23.29
CA ILE A 202 18.48 5.39 23.36
C ILE A 202 19.45 5.96 22.29
N ALA A 203 18.94 6.56 21.20
CA ALA A 203 19.79 6.94 20.06
C ALA A 203 20.81 8.05 20.36
N GLU A 204 20.43 9.03 21.17
CA GLU A 204 21.34 10.11 21.60
C GLU A 204 22.40 9.59 22.59
N GLU A 205 22.01 8.68 23.48
CA GLU A 205 22.90 8.04 24.45
C GLU A 205 23.98 7.19 23.75
N ILE A 206 23.58 6.40 22.75
CA ILE A 206 24.52 5.60 21.92
C ILE A 206 25.49 6.49 21.14
N VAL A 207 25.01 7.58 20.51
CA VAL A 207 25.92 8.47 19.77
C VAL A 207 26.87 9.23 20.69
N THR A 208 26.39 9.63 21.87
CA THR A 208 27.24 10.22 22.90
C THR A 208 28.31 9.22 23.35
N GLU A 209 27.95 7.94 23.53
CA GLU A 209 28.89 6.88 23.87
C GLU A 209 29.92 6.64 22.74
N LEU A 210 29.48 6.58 21.47
CA LEU A 210 30.37 6.40 20.31
C LEU A 210 31.36 7.57 20.14
N LYS A 211 30.95 8.81 20.43
CA LYS A 211 31.84 9.98 20.47
C LYS A 211 32.84 9.90 21.61
N ARG A 212 32.38 9.53 22.82
CA ARG A 212 33.26 9.33 23.99
C ARG A 212 34.35 8.30 23.72
N LEU A 213 34.02 7.27 22.92
CA LEU A 213 34.95 6.23 22.48
C LEU A 213 35.82 6.65 21.28
N ASN A 214 35.70 7.90 20.80
CA ASN A 214 36.39 8.46 19.63
C ASN A 214 36.16 7.65 18.34
N LEU A 215 34.99 7.01 18.22
CA LEU A 215 34.57 6.22 17.05
C LEU A 215 33.72 7.02 16.06
N LEU A 216 33.22 8.18 16.48
CA LEU A 216 32.54 9.19 15.66
C LEU A 216 33.15 10.55 15.96
N ASP A 217 33.08 11.47 14.99
CA ASP A 217 33.62 12.81 15.15
C ASP A 217 32.82 13.61 16.20
N GLU A 218 33.49 14.48 16.97
CA GLU A 218 32.88 15.33 18.03
C GLU A 218 31.71 16.17 17.51
N ASP A 219 31.82 16.65 16.27
CA ASP A 219 30.82 17.44 15.57
C ASP A 219 29.73 16.60 14.89
N TYR A 220 29.84 15.26 14.90
CA TYR A 220 28.83 14.36 14.35
C TYR A 220 27.48 14.57 15.06
N LYS A 221 26.47 15.06 14.35
CA LYS A 221 25.11 15.16 14.90
C LYS A 221 24.29 13.99 14.42
N LEU A 222 23.58 13.33 15.36
CA LEU A 222 22.56 12.36 14.98
C LEU A 222 21.57 13.10 14.06
N PRO A 223 21.34 12.62 12.82
CA PRO A 223 20.32 13.21 11.96
C PRO A 223 18.99 13.20 12.72
N SER A 224 18.44 14.38 12.98
CA SER A 224 17.24 14.50 13.81
C SER A 224 16.16 13.59 13.23
N ILE A 225 15.59 12.68 14.02
CA ILE A 225 14.53 11.79 13.51
C ILE A 225 13.31 12.62 13.08
N LYS A 226 13.12 13.81 13.69
CA LYS A 226 12.13 14.81 13.29
C LYS A 226 12.50 15.60 12.02
N GLY A 227 13.78 15.80 11.70
CA GLY A 227 14.23 16.56 10.53
C GLY A 227 14.62 15.70 9.33
N ASN A 228 15.07 14.46 9.53
CA ASN A 228 15.37 13.52 8.44
C ASN A 228 14.15 12.70 8.00
N PHE A 229 13.03 12.77 8.74
CA PHE A 229 11.70 12.50 8.18
C PHE A 229 11.31 13.52 7.12
N TYR A 230 11.82 14.76 7.21
CA TYR A 230 11.56 15.80 6.22
C TYR A 230 12.64 15.86 5.14
N GLU A 231 13.92 15.63 5.44
CA GLU A 231 15.01 15.77 4.45
C GLU A 231 15.18 14.57 3.49
N ASN A 232 14.96 13.34 3.93
CA ASN A 232 14.98 12.18 3.00
C ASN A 232 13.63 11.93 2.34
N LEU A 233 12.54 12.52 2.87
CA LEU A 233 11.37 12.77 2.03
C LEU A 233 11.76 13.80 0.98
N THR A 234 12.30 14.97 1.31
CA THR A 234 12.53 16.03 0.32
C THR A 234 13.58 15.69 -0.74
N ASN A 235 14.66 14.96 -0.45
CA ASN A 235 15.67 14.65 -1.48
C ASN A 235 15.32 13.46 -2.39
N SER A 236 14.61 12.44 -1.91
CA SER A 236 14.02 11.44 -2.82
C SER A 236 12.79 12.00 -3.56
N ILE A 237 12.17 13.05 -3.02
CA ILE A 237 11.15 13.85 -3.70
C ILE A 237 11.80 14.77 -4.76
N TYR A 238 13.06 15.21 -4.60
CA TYR A 238 13.67 16.13 -5.55
C TYR A 238 14.26 15.51 -6.82
N ASN A 239 14.58 14.22 -6.85
CA ASN A 239 15.04 13.56 -8.09
C ASN A 239 14.01 12.64 -8.76
N ASN A 240 12.80 12.51 -8.21
CA ASN A 240 11.69 11.84 -8.89
C ASN A 240 10.42 12.70 -9.01
N ILE A 241 10.42 13.96 -8.56
CA ILE A 241 9.48 14.97 -9.06
C ILE A 241 10.12 15.67 -10.26
N GLU A 242 10.17 14.93 -11.37
CA GLU A 242 10.07 15.57 -12.68
C GLU A 242 9.10 14.83 -13.62
N TYR A 243 8.81 13.55 -13.36
CA TYR A 243 7.81 12.80 -14.10
C TYR A 243 6.74 12.18 -13.19
N ALA A 244 5.73 12.99 -12.84
CA ALA A 244 4.30 12.62 -12.75
C ALA A 244 3.54 13.54 -11.77
N LYS A 245 3.46 14.83 -12.05
CA LYS A 245 2.32 15.64 -11.57
C LYS A 245 1.14 15.31 -12.48
N ASN A 246 0.15 14.59 -11.94
CA ASN A 246 -1.29 14.66 -12.24
C ASN A 246 -1.97 13.34 -11.84
N SER A 247 -2.33 13.19 -10.56
CA SER A 247 -3.55 12.47 -10.16
C SER A 247 -3.82 12.73 -8.68
N THR A 248 -5.04 13.19 -8.42
CA THR A 248 -5.67 13.56 -7.15
C THR A 248 -5.84 12.36 -6.25
N TYR A 249 -5.06 12.19 -5.16
CA TYR A 249 -5.34 11.14 -4.16
C TYR A 249 -5.12 11.52 -2.69
N SER A 250 -6.21 11.28 -1.96
CA SER A 250 -6.41 11.11 -0.53
C SER A 250 -5.30 10.37 0.22
N LEU A 251 -4.99 10.89 1.42
CA LEU A 251 -4.27 10.22 2.48
C LEU A 251 -5.01 10.50 3.80
N ASP A 252 -5.78 9.52 4.30
CA ASP A 252 -6.15 9.49 5.71
C ASP A 252 -5.14 8.67 6.52
N SER A 253 -4.70 9.24 7.63
CA SER A 253 -4.04 8.52 8.72
C SER A 253 -4.54 9.09 10.05
N SER A 254 -5.33 8.31 10.77
CA SER A 254 -5.35 8.37 12.23
C SER A 254 -5.92 7.06 12.78
N SER A 255 -5.34 6.60 13.88
CA SER A 255 -5.96 5.65 14.79
C SER A 255 -5.63 6.14 16.20
N PRO A 256 -6.62 6.24 17.11
CA PRO A 256 -6.43 6.81 18.43
C PRO A 256 -5.90 5.78 19.43
N SER A 257 -5.22 6.30 20.44
CA SER A 257 -4.82 5.60 21.66
C SER A 257 -5.95 5.58 22.69
N THR A 258 -6.16 4.47 23.39
CA THR A 258 -6.47 4.52 24.84
C THR A 258 -6.22 3.18 25.54
N SER A 259 -5.87 3.34 26.81
CA SER A 259 -5.33 2.47 27.86
C SER A 259 -6.32 1.51 28.51
N VAL A 260 -5.82 0.44 29.17
CA VAL A 260 -5.81 0.19 30.63
C VAL A 260 -5.40 -1.29 30.88
N GLU A 261 -4.68 -1.48 31.98
CA GLU A 261 -4.03 -2.66 32.54
C GLU A 261 -4.99 -3.81 32.90
N ASP A 262 -4.54 -5.08 32.81
CA ASP A 262 -4.37 -5.93 34.00
C ASP A 262 -3.87 -7.37 33.71
N GLU A 263 -2.88 -7.76 34.52
CA GLU A 263 -2.53 -9.05 35.12
C GLU A 263 -2.51 -10.42 34.37
N LEU A 264 -1.31 -11.04 34.47
CA LEU A 264 -1.02 -12.43 34.87
C LEU A 264 -1.51 -13.61 34.00
N THR A 265 -0.58 -14.29 33.30
CA THR A 265 0.01 -15.60 33.72
C THR A 265 0.68 -16.34 32.54
N LYS A 266 1.77 -17.04 32.84
CA LYS A 266 2.52 -17.97 31.97
C LYS A 266 1.64 -19.14 31.52
N ASP A 267 1.74 -19.57 30.25
CA ASP A 267 2.09 -20.98 29.99
C ASP A 267 2.62 -21.26 28.57
N MET A 268 3.42 -22.33 28.48
CA MET A 268 4.13 -22.81 27.28
C MET A 268 3.25 -23.65 26.32
N SER A 269 3.69 -23.69 25.05
CA SER A 269 3.34 -24.60 23.93
C SER A 269 1.95 -24.53 23.25
N GLU A 270 1.78 -23.57 22.32
CA GLU A 270 0.70 -23.55 21.32
C GLU A 270 1.20 -23.31 19.88
N LYS A 271 2.27 -23.97 19.42
CA LYS A 271 2.67 -23.90 18.01
C LYS A 271 1.94 -25.00 17.23
N GLY A 272 0.73 -24.70 16.74
CA GLY A 272 -0.03 -25.58 15.84
C GLY A 272 -1.56 -25.50 15.95
N LEU A 273 -2.09 -24.91 17.03
CA LEU A 273 -3.53 -24.85 17.30
C LEU A 273 -4.21 -23.62 16.67
N ILE A 274 -5.50 -23.75 16.36
CA ILE A 274 -6.37 -22.66 15.89
C ILE A 274 -6.68 -21.73 17.07
N ARG A 275 -6.20 -20.49 16.98
CA ARG A 275 -6.45 -19.42 17.96
C ARG A 275 -7.76 -18.67 17.66
N ASN A 276 -8.32 -18.02 18.66
CA ASN A 276 -9.52 -17.16 18.56
C ASN A 276 -10.74 -17.85 17.92
N TYR A 277 -10.97 -19.12 18.25
CA TYR A 277 -12.12 -19.87 17.76
C TYR A 277 -13.41 -19.40 18.46
N ASN A 278 -14.42 -19.00 17.68
CA ASN A 278 -15.68 -18.51 18.23
C ASN A 278 -16.60 -19.66 18.62
N TRP A 279 -16.65 -19.95 19.92
CA TRP A 279 -17.44 -21.03 20.49
C TRP A 279 -18.95 -20.82 20.36
N ASP A 280 -19.41 -19.57 20.37
CA ASP A 280 -20.84 -19.23 20.26
C ASP A 280 -21.36 -19.55 18.86
N ILE A 281 -20.56 -19.27 17.82
CA ILE A 281 -20.89 -19.64 16.44
C ILE A 281 -20.98 -21.16 16.29
N LEU A 282 -20.00 -21.92 16.80
CA LEU A 282 -20.06 -23.38 16.75
C LEU A 282 -21.28 -23.92 17.51
N SER A 283 -21.58 -23.37 18.69
CA SER A 283 -22.75 -23.73 19.49
C SER A 283 -24.06 -23.43 18.76
N SER A 284 -24.14 -22.31 18.03
CA SER A 284 -25.33 -21.96 17.23
C SER A 284 -25.53 -22.85 15.99
N LYS A 285 -24.45 -23.38 15.41
CA LYS A 285 -24.49 -24.13 14.14
C LYS A 285 -24.40 -25.65 14.28
N CYS A 286 -23.91 -26.16 15.40
CA CYS A 286 -23.70 -27.59 15.61
C CYS A 286 -24.50 -28.10 16.80
N GLU A 287 -25.58 -28.85 16.53
CA GLU A 287 -26.38 -29.50 17.58
C GLU A 287 -25.55 -30.46 18.43
N VAL A 288 -24.68 -31.26 17.80
CA VAL A 288 -23.81 -32.25 18.48
C VAL A 288 -22.84 -31.55 19.45
N PHE A 289 -22.38 -30.34 19.13
CA PHE A 289 -21.52 -29.56 20.03
C PHE A 289 -22.34 -28.85 21.12
N ARG A 290 -23.58 -28.45 20.83
CA ARG A 290 -24.49 -27.79 21.78
C ARG A 290 -25.01 -28.75 22.84
N ASP A 291 -25.38 -29.96 22.44
CA ASP A 291 -25.78 -31.06 23.32
C ASP A 291 -24.87 -32.28 23.12
N PRO A 292 -23.63 -32.22 23.63
CA PRO A 292 -22.70 -33.33 23.49
C PRO A 292 -23.09 -34.52 24.37
N LYS A 293 -24.02 -34.35 25.33
CA LYS A 293 -24.48 -35.43 26.22
C LYS A 293 -25.25 -36.50 25.46
N SER A 294 -25.94 -36.13 24.38
CA SER A 294 -26.71 -37.07 23.55
C SER A 294 -25.90 -37.76 22.44
N SER A 295 -24.62 -37.43 22.27
CA SER A 295 -23.82 -37.89 21.12
C SER A 295 -23.55 -39.41 21.09
N ASP A 296 -23.29 -40.05 19.96
CA ASP A 296 -22.79 -41.45 19.98
C ASP A 296 -21.25 -41.53 20.07
N HIS A 297 -20.68 -42.74 20.04
CA HIS A 297 -19.22 -42.91 20.08
C HIS A 297 -18.54 -42.30 18.83
N GLY A 298 -19.17 -42.37 17.66
CA GLY A 298 -18.64 -41.82 16.42
C GLY A 298 -18.66 -40.28 16.42
N GLU A 299 -19.72 -39.69 16.93
CA GLU A 299 -19.83 -38.23 17.15
C GLU A 299 -18.85 -37.72 18.20
N LEU A 300 -18.63 -38.49 19.26
CA LEU A 300 -17.61 -38.18 20.25
C LEU A 300 -16.21 -38.18 19.62
N LEU A 301 -15.93 -39.09 18.68
CA LEU A 301 -14.67 -39.12 17.94
C LEU A 301 -14.50 -37.89 17.04
N ILE A 302 -15.59 -37.39 16.43
CA ILE A 302 -15.58 -36.11 15.70
C ILE A 302 -15.22 -34.95 16.64
N LEU A 303 -15.86 -34.85 17.80
CA LEU A 303 -15.57 -33.81 18.80
C LEU A 303 -14.11 -33.88 19.27
N ILE A 304 -13.62 -35.07 19.63
CA ILE A 304 -12.26 -35.30 20.12
C ILE A 304 -11.21 -34.86 19.09
N THR A 305 -11.31 -35.33 17.84
CA THR A 305 -10.30 -35.09 16.80
C THR A 305 -10.29 -33.67 16.26
N ASN A 306 -11.44 -32.98 16.32
CA ASN A 306 -11.55 -31.59 15.87
C ASN A 306 -11.20 -30.58 16.98
N LEU A 307 -11.72 -30.76 18.20
CA LEU A 307 -11.48 -29.81 19.31
C LEU A 307 -10.03 -29.79 19.78
N SER A 308 -9.30 -30.90 19.66
CA SER A 308 -7.87 -30.96 19.99
C SER A 308 -7.00 -30.03 19.14
N LYS A 309 -7.50 -29.57 17.98
CA LYS A 309 -6.80 -28.64 17.09
C LYS A 309 -7.12 -27.16 17.37
N ILE A 310 -7.90 -26.85 18.41
CA ILE A 310 -8.32 -25.49 18.78
C ILE A 310 -7.70 -25.09 20.13
N VAL A 311 -7.24 -23.83 20.24
CA VAL A 311 -6.78 -23.24 21.50
C VAL A 311 -7.92 -23.19 22.52
N GLY A 312 -7.70 -23.78 23.69
CA GLY A 312 -8.74 -24.01 24.70
C GLY A 312 -9.69 -25.17 24.39
N GLY A 313 -9.58 -25.81 23.22
CA GLY A 313 -10.45 -26.92 22.82
C GLY A 313 -10.28 -28.18 23.65
N LEU A 314 -9.06 -28.49 24.10
CA LEU A 314 -8.82 -29.58 25.08
C LEU A 314 -9.52 -29.34 26.42
N LYS A 315 -9.54 -28.09 26.92
CA LYS A 315 -10.28 -27.71 28.13
C LYS A 315 -11.78 -27.93 27.95
N ARG A 316 -12.32 -27.58 26.77
CA ARG A 316 -13.73 -27.82 26.43
C ARG A 316 -14.04 -29.31 26.32
N LEU A 317 -13.16 -30.09 25.67
CA LEU A 317 -13.29 -31.54 25.56
C LEU A 317 -13.32 -32.22 26.93
N LYS A 318 -12.45 -31.79 27.87
CA LYS A 318 -12.46 -32.28 29.26
C LYS A 318 -13.81 -32.04 29.95
N THR A 319 -14.45 -30.91 29.66
CA THR A 319 -15.78 -30.58 30.20
C THR A 319 -16.85 -31.49 29.60
N ILE A 320 -16.83 -31.67 28.27
CA ILE A 320 -17.75 -32.56 27.55
C ILE A 320 -17.68 -34.00 28.08
N LEU A 321 -16.46 -34.52 28.32
CA LEU A 321 -16.24 -35.87 28.82
C LEU A 321 -16.63 -36.04 30.29
N LYS A 322 -16.48 -34.99 31.12
CA LYS A 322 -16.91 -35.01 32.54
C LYS A 322 -18.42 -35.17 32.70
N ASP A 323 -19.17 -34.57 31.78
CA ASP A 323 -20.63 -34.53 31.80
C ASP A 323 -21.29 -35.78 31.19
N ARG A 324 -20.50 -36.74 30.70
CA ARG A 324 -20.96 -38.05 30.21
C ARG A 324 -20.55 -39.17 31.16
N PRO A 325 -21.49 -39.83 31.85
CA PRO A 325 -21.19 -41.06 32.57
C PRO A 325 -21.06 -42.22 31.55
N TYR A 326 -19.97 -42.26 30.79
CA TYR A 326 -19.57 -43.48 30.12
C TYR A 326 -19.12 -44.48 31.19
N ASN A 327 -19.58 -45.73 31.06
CA ASN A 327 -19.42 -46.83 32.00
C ASN A 327 -18.04 -46.82 32.72
N ILE A 328 -17.99 -46.24 33.93
CA ILE A 328 -16.76 -46.00 34.73
C ILE A 328 -15.97 -47.30 34.96
N VAL A 329 -16.66 -48.45 34.90
CA VAL A 329 -16.07 -49.79 35.07
C VAL A 329 -15.12 -50.17 33.92
N GLN A 330 -15.24 -49.58 32.72
CA GLN A 330 -14.43 -49.96 31.56
C GLN A 330 -13.24 -49.05 31.25
N ARG A 331 -13.14 -47.85 31.86
CA ARG A 331 -11.99 -46.96 31.64
C ARG A 331 -11.72 -46.14 32.91
N GLY A 332 -10.57 -46.39 33.54
CA GLY A 332 -10.16 -45.77 34.81
C GLY A 332 -9.95 -44.26 34.73
N ASP A 333 -9.54 -43.66 35.86
CA ASP A 333 -9.44 -42.21 36.09
C ASP A 333 -8.60 -41.44 35.04
N ASP A 334 -7.78 -42.13 34.25
CA ASP A 334 -6.88 -41.57 33.23
C ASP A 334 -7.46 -41.57 31.79
N TYR A 335 -8.75 -41.80 31.61
CA TYR A 335 -9.37 -41.91 30.27
C TYR A 335 -9.16 -40.67 29.40
N TYR A 336 -9.29 -39.47 29.98
CA TYR A 336 -9.03 -38.21 29.26
C TYR A 336 -7.57 -38.10 28.79
N GLU A 337 -6.60 -38.47 29.63
CA GLU A 337 -5.17 -38.42 29.28
C GLU A 337 -4.79 -39.53 28.28
N THR A 338 -5.45 -40.68 28.34
CA THR A 338 -5.32 -41.75 27.33
C THR A 338 -5.79 -41.25 25.96
N ILE A 339 -6.97 -40.62 25.90
CA ILE A 339 -7.47 -39.99 24.67
C ILE A 339 -6.51 -38.90 24.22
N ARG A 340 -6.14 -37.97 25.09
CA ARG A 340 -5.25 -36.83 24.78
C ARG A 340 -3.94 -37.29 24.15
N LYS A 341 -3.28 -38.32 24.71
CA LYS A 341 -2.04 -38.89 24.17
C LYS A 341 -2.23 -39.57 22.81
N SER A 342 -3.41 -40.16 22.57
CA SER A 342 -3.71 -40.89 21.32
C SER A 342 -4.19 -40.00 20.17
N VAL A 343 -4.65 -38.78 20.44
CA VAL A 343 -5.37 -37.92 19.45
C VAL A 343 -4.44 -37.01 18.66
N ASP A 344 -3.21 -36.78 19.13
CA ASP A 344 -2.23 -35.97 18.41
C ASP A 344 -1.90 -36.56 17.02
N ASP A 345 -2.01 -37.89 16.88
CA ASP A 345 -1.75 -38.64 15.65
C ASP A 345 -2.95 -38.71 14.68
N TYR A 346 -4.14 -38.23 15.08
CA TYR A 346 -5.34 -38.28 14.23
C TYR A 346 -5.62 -36.95 13.52
N ASN A 347 -5.98 -37.04 12.24
CA ASN A 347 -6.53 -35.93 11.46
C ASN A 347 -8.00 -35.66 11.87
N PRO A 348 -8.48 -34.40 11.82
CA PRO A 348 -9.87 -34.07 12.13
C PRO A 348 -10.85 -34.83 11.23
N ILE A 349 -11.78 -35.56 11.85
CA ILE A 349 -12.75 -36.40 11.15
C ILE A 349 -13.92 -35.55 10.62
N SER A 350 -14.39 -35.90 9.42
CA SER A 350 -15.54 -35.27 8.75
C SER A 350 -16.85 -35.51 9.51
N CYS A 351 -17.73 -34.50 9.49
CA CYS A 351 -19.11 -34.63 9.98
C CYS A 351 -19.87 -35.70 9.18
N SER A 352 -19.60 -35.87 7.89
CA SER A 352 -20.26 -36.88 7.06
C SER A 352 -19.96 -38.32 7.48
N THR A 353 -18.91 -38.55 8.28
CA THR A 353 -18.47 -39.91 8.64
C THR A 353 -19.36 -40.54 9.71
N PHE A 354 -19.63 -39.80 10.79
CA PHE A 354 -20.32 -40.35 11.96
C PHE A 354 -21.37 -39.43 12.58
N CYS A 355 -21.62 -38.23 12.03
CA CYS A 355 -22.58 -37.30 12.64
C CYS A 355 -24.03 -37.73 12.35
N SER A 356 -24.80 -38.04 13.40
CA SER A 356 -26.22 -38.37 13.30
C SER A 356 -27.05 -37.22 12.74
N LYS A 357 -26.55 -35.99 12.87
CA LYS A 357 -27.16 -34.75 12.37
C LYS A 357 -26.68 -34.35 10.99
N TYR A 358 -25.84 -35.15 10.31
CA TYR A 358 -25.31 -34.79 8.99
C TYR A 358 -26.41 -34.58 7.95
N GLY A 359 -27.43 -35.45 7.93
CA GLY A 359 -28.53 -35.37 6.96
C GLY A 359 -29.38 -34.09 7.05
N THR A 360 -29.40 -33.43 8.22
CA THR A 360 -30.11 -32.17 8.43
C THR A 360 -29.18 -30.95 8.44
N CYS A 361 -27.94 -31.10 8.92
CA CYS A 361 -26.93 -30.04 8.98
C CYS A 361 -26.25 -29.77 7.61
N GLY A 362 -26.08 -30.81 6.78
CA GLY A 362 -25.50 -30.71 5.44
C GLY A 362 -24.01 -30.36 5.37
N ASN A 363 -23.29 -30.25 6.50
CA ASN A 363 -21.87 -29.87 6.51
C ASN A 363 -20.97 -30.98 5.96
N SER A 364 -20.51 -30.84 4.71
CA SER A 364 -19.60 -31.79 4.04
C SER A 364 -18.17 -31.80 4.58
N GLY A 365 -17.81 -30.86 5.46
CA GLY A 365 -16.52 -30.80 6.14
C GLY A 365 -16.57 -31.33 7.57
N ASN A 366 -15.93 -30.65 8.52
CA ASN A 366 -15.86 -31.03 9.94
C ASN A 366 -16.18 -29.84 10.87
N LEU A 367 -15.98 -29.96 12.19
CA LEU A 367 -16.30 -28.87 13.11
C LEU A 367 -15.40 -27.63 12.90
N LEU A 368 -14.21 -27.81 12.34
CA LEU A 368 -13.33 -26.70 11.97
C LEU A 368 -13.84 -25.94 10.74
N THR A 369 -14.63 -26.58 9.88
CA THR A 369 -15.21 -25.96 8.66
C THR A 369 -16.59 -25.34 8.88
N LEU A 370 -17.27 -25.63 10.00
CA LEU A 370 -18.53 -24.98 10.38
C LEU A 370 -18.37 -23.48 10.71
N MET A 371 -17.13 -23.05 10.92
CA MET A 371 -16.73 -21.67 10.75
C MET A 371 -16.79 -21.36 9.25
N GLU A 372 -17.98 -21.04 8.75
CA GLU A 372 -18.09 -20.44 7.42
C GLU A 372 -17.19 -19.21 7.39
N ASP A 373 -16.20 -19.27 6.51
CA ASP A 373 -15.40 -18.13 6.08
C ASP A 373 -16.39 -16.96 5.88
N GLU A 374 -16.31 -15.87 6.64
CA GLU A 374 -17.23 -14.72 6.45
C GLU A 374 -17.19 -14.22 4.98
N ASN A 375 -16.13 -14.57 4.26
CA ASN A 375 -15.89 -14.41 2.83
C ASN A 375 -16.78 -15.27 1.90
N ALA A 376 -17.56 -16.22 2.43
CA ALA A 376 -18.46 -17.09 1.68
C ALA A 376 -19.79 -16.41 1.31
N LYS A 377 -20.12 -15.25 1.90
CA LYS A 377 -21.43 -14.56 1.78
C LYS A 377 -21.71 -13.83 0.46
N ILE A 378 -20.84 -13.90 -0.54
CA ILE A 378 -21.17 -13.36 -1.88
C ILE A 378 -22.15 -14.33 -2.57
N LYS A 379 -23.39 -13.86 -2.76
CA LYS A 379 -24.46 -14.53 -3.50
C LYS A 379 -24.77 -13.73 -4.76
N SER A 380 -24.83 -14.38 -5.91
CA SER A 380 -25.37 -13.76 -7.12
C SER A 380 -26.87 -13.58 -6.95
N ILE A 381 -27.38 -12.44 -7.39
CA ILE A 381 -28.82 -12.18 -7.49
C ILE A 381 -29.24 -12.65 -8.89
N GLU A 382 -30.32 -13.44 -8.98
CA GLU A 382 -30.89 -13.83 -10.27
C GLU A 382 -31.50 -12.60 -10.93
N GLU A 383 -30.75 -12.00 -11.85
CA GLU A 383 -31.22 -10.94 -12.73
C GLU A 383 -31.35 -11.51 -14.15
N ASN A 384 -32.50 -11.31 -14.78
CA ASN A 384 -32.66 -11.56 -16.22
C ASN A 384 -31.91 -10.48 -16.99
N ILE A 385 -30.60 -10.69 -17.15
CA ILE A 385 -29.71 -9.79 -17.87
C ILE A 385 -29.70 -10.19 -19.34
N GLU A 386 -30.17 -9.28 -20.20
CA GLU A 386 -29.98 -9.42 -21.64
C GLU A 386 -28.48 -9.25 -21.97
N LEU A 387 -27.81 -10.35 -22.29
CA LEU A 387 -26.44 -10.34 -22.76
C LEU A 387 -26.41 -10.07 -24.25
N ARG A 388 -25.63 -9.08 -24.65
CA ARG A 388 -25.43 -8.71 -26.05
C ARG A 388 -24.11 -9.22 -26.55
N THR A 389 -24.06 -9.59 -27.84
CA THR A 389 -22.78 -9.78 -28.51
C THR A 389 -22.08 -8.42 -28.65
N LEU A 390 -20.78 -8.47 -28.97
CA LEU A 390 -20.02 -7.25 -29.24
C LEU A 390 -20.62 -6.43 -30.39
N GLU A 391 -21.07 -7.12 -31.43
CA GLU A 391 -21.61 -6.47 -32.63
C GLU A 391 -22.96 -5.82 -32.31
N ASP A 392 -23.86 -6.54 -31.65
CA ASP A 392 -25.16 -6.00 -31.24
C ASP A 392 -25.01 -4.77 -30.32
N ALA A 393 -24.02 -4.80 -29.43
CA ALA A 393 -23.75 -3.67 -28.54
C ALA A 393 -23.16 -2.46 -29.28
N ARG A 394 -22.37 -2.67 -30.34
CA ARG A 394 -21.87 -1.59 -31.21
C ARG A 394 -22.98 -1.00 -32.05
N ASP A 395 -23.84 -1.84 -32.61
CA ASP A 395 -25.01 -1.43 -33.37
C ASP A 395 -25.97 -0.63 -32.49
N GLU A 396 -26.21 -1.07 -31.26
CA GLU A 396 -27.02 -0.35 -30.29
C GLU A 396 -26.39 1.00 -29.91
N LEU A 397 -25.10 1.03 -29.62
CA LEU A 397 -24.38 2.27 -29.32
C LEU A 397 -24.49 3.25 -30.50
N LYS A 398 -24.36 2.76 -31.74
CA LYS A 398 -24.49 3.57 -32.95
C LYS A 398 -25.93 4.08 -33.13
N ARG A 399 -26.93 3.22 -32.90
CA ARG A 399 -28.36 3.57 -32.93
C ARG A 399 -28.69 4.69 -31.93
N ILE A 400 -28.24 4.54 -30.68
CA ILE A 400 -28.39 5.56 -29.62
C ILE A 400 -27.70 6.86 -30.04
N TRP A 401 -26.46 6.77 -30.53
CA TRP A 401 -25.68 7.92 -30.98
C TRP A 401 -26.41 8.71 -32.07
N ASP A 402 -26.92 8.02 -33.10
CA ASP A 402 -27.62 8.64 -34.22
C ASP A 402 -28.96 9.25 -33.77
N GLN A 403 -29.71 8.60 -32.86
CA GLN A 403 -30.92 9.16 -32.26
C GLN A 403 -30.64 10.45 -31.49
N ILE A 404 -29.57 10.48 -30.69
CA ILE A 404 -29.18 11.67 -29.93
C ILE A 404 -28.84 12.82 -30.89
N HIS A 405 -28.23 12.56 -32.05
CA HIS A 405 -27.91 13.62 -33.01
C HIS A 405 -29.14 14.27 -33.66
N LEU A 406 -30.30 13.60 -33.64
CA LEU A 406 -31.58 14.16 -34.07
C LEU A 406 -32.23 15.04 -32.98
N ASP A 407 -31.84 14.88 -31.72
CA ASP A 407 -32.36 15.70 -30.62
C ASP A 407 -31.80 17.13 -30.71
N THR A 408 -32.69 18.12 -30.79
CA THR A 408 -32.32 19.55 -30.83
C THR A 408 -32.47 20.25 -29.47
N SER A 409 -32.85 19.52 -28.44
CA SER A 409 -32.98 20.04 -27.07
C SER A 409 -31.60 20.29 -26.43
N ASN A 410 -31.62 21.02 -25.32
CA ASN A 410 -30.45 21.21 -24.47
C ASN A 410 -30.29 20.09 -23.43
N ASN A 411 -30.74 18.87 -23.73
CA ASN A 411 -30.60 17.73 -22.84
C ASN A 411 -29.13 17.31 -22.65
N VAL A 412 -28.89 16.61 -21.54
CA VAL A 412 -27.63 15.97 -21.21
C VAL A 412 -27.82 14.46 -21.37
N HIS A 413 -27.26 13.90 -22.43
CA HIS A 413 -27.37 12.48 -22.74
C HIS A 413 -26.21 11.72 -22.11
N LEU A 414 -26.49 10.93 -21.09
CA LEU A 414 -25.52 10.00 -20.49
C LEU A 414 -25.65 8.64 -21.17
N ILE A 415 -24.66 8.27 -21.97
CA ILE A 415 -24.56 6.97 -22.62
C ILE A 415 -23.66 6.07 -21.76
N ILE A 416 -24.27 5.07 -21.15
CA ILE A 416 -23.60 4.02 -20.39
C ILE A 416 -23.17 2.93 -21.36
N ALA A 417 -21.86 2.84 -21.59
CA ALA A 417 -21.30 1.88 -22.53
C ALA A 417 -19.93 1.39 -22.05
N PRO A 418 -19.62 0.09 -22.15
CA PRO A 418 -18.39 -0.47 -21.59
C PRO A 418 -17.13 0.12 -22.23
N THR A 419 -15.98 -0.01 -21.54
CA THR A 419 -14.71 0.50 -22.06
C THR A 419 -14.32 -0.24 -23.34
N GLY A 420 -13.87 0.49 -24.37
CA GLY A 420 -13.35 -0.04 -25.63
C GLY A 420 -14.37 -0.54 -26.66
N ILE A 421 -15.66 -0.35 -26.41
CA ILE A 421 -16.74 -0.71 -27.35
C ILE A 421 -16.67 0.04 -28.69
N GLY A 422 -16.11 1.26 -28.69
CA GLY A 422 -16.06 2.12 -29.87
C GLY A 422 -16.28 3.62 -29.61
N LYS A 423 -16.48 4.04 -28.35
CA LYS A 423 -16.73 5.45 -27.95
C LYS A 423 -15.84 6.48 -28.66
N THR A 424 -14.53 6.28 -28.64
CA THR A 424 -13.55 7.18 -29.28
C THR A 424 -13.77 7.31 -30.79
N HIS A 425 -14.11 6.23 -31.49
CA HIS A 425 -14.38 6.27 -32.93
C HIS A 425 -15.62 7.11 -33.25
N LEU A 426 -16.63 7.12 -32.38
CA LEU A 426 -17.80 8.00 -32.54
C LEU A 426 -17.41 9.48 -32.40
N LEU A 427 -16.57 9.81 -31.42
CA LEU A 427 -16.04 11.16 -31.26
C LEU A 427 -15.21 11.61 -32.46
N GLU A 428 -14.39 10.72 -33.02
CA GLU A 428 -13.61 10.99 -34.23
C GLU A 428 -14.46 11.09 -35.51
N SER A 429 -15.67 10.53 -35.50
CA SER A 429 -16.63 10.63 -36.61
C SER A 429 -17.41 11.95 -36.64
N LEU A 430 -17.21 12.83 -35.65
CA LEU A 430 -17.90 14.11 -35.57
C LEU A 430 -17.56 14.97 -36.80
N LYS A 431 -18.59 15.60 -37.37
CA LYS A 431 -18.43 16.57 -38.46
C LYS A 431 -18.56 17.98 -37.94
N GLU A 432 -17.92 18.92 -38.63
CA GLU A 432 -18.08 20.35 -38.34
C GLU A 432 -19.55 20.76 -38.48
N GLY A 433 -19.99 21.59 -37.53
CA GLY A 433 -21.37 22.07 -37.42
C GLY A 433 -21.49 23.57 -37.68
N LYS A 434 -22.66 24.12 -37.35
CA LYS A 434 -22.89 25.58 -37.43
C LYS A 434 -22.16 26.29 -36.29
N GLY A 435 -22.14 25.69 -35.09
CA GLY A 435 -21.39 26.18 -33.95
C GLY A 435 -20.18 25.31 -33.62
N THR A 436 -19.55 25.61 -32.48
CA THR A 436 -18.35 24.91 -32.02
C THR A 436 -18.73 23.73 -31.15
N LYS A 437 -18.17 22.56 -31.46
CA LYS A 437 -18.30 21.34 -30.66
C LYS A 437 -17.07 21.18 -29.78
N VAL A 438 -17.28 20.93 -28.49
CA VAL A 438 -16.18 20.70 -27.55
C VAL A 438 -16.08 19.22 -27.23
N ILE A 439 -14.90 18.62 -27.36
CA ILE A 439 -14.62 17.25 -26.91
C ILE A 439 -13.74 17.33 -25.66
N ALA A 440 -14.14 16.68 -24.58
CA ALA A 440 -13.42 16.63 -23.33
C ALA A 440 -13.09 15.19 -22.92
N SER A 441 -11.89 14.99 -22.38
CA SER A 441 -11.38 13.68 -21.92
C SER A 441 -10.51 13.89 -20.66
N PRO A 442 -10.29 12.89 -19.79
CA PRO A 442 -9.64 13.14 -18.50
C PRO A 442 -8.15 13.53 -18.56
N ARG A 443 -7.42 13.22 -19.64
CA ARG A 443 -5.97 13.47 -19.72
C ARG A 443 -5.51 14.00 -21.08
N HIS A 444 -4.41 14.75 -21.07
CA HIS A 444 -3.77 15.27 -22.28
C HIS A 444 -3.39 14.17 -23.27
N GLU A 445 -2.83 13.03 -22.81
CA GLU A 445 -2.40 11.95 -23.71
C GLU A 445 -3.57 11.24 -24.41
N LEU A 446 -4.80 11.38 -23.90
CA LEU A 446 -6.01 10.87 -24.56
C LEU A 446 -6.53 11.87 -25.60
N ILE A 447 -6.48 13.16 -25.27
CA ILE A 447 -6.84 14.25 -26.18
C ILE A 447 -5.93 14.29 -27.40
N ASP A 448 -4.61 14.17 -27.20
CA ASP A 448 -3.63 14.24 -28.28
C ASP A 448 -3.73 13.05 -29.26
N LYS A 449 -4.38 11.95 -28.85
CA LYS A 449 -4.63 10.78 -29.71
C LYS A 449 -5.81 10.97 -30.65
N LEU A 450 -6.75 11.86 -30.34
CA LEU A 450 -7.88 12.14 -31.21
C LEU A 450 -7.36 12.80 -32.49
N GLN A 451 -7.70 12.21 -33.64
CA GLN A 451 -7.26 12.72 -34.96
C GLN A 451 -8.12 13.90 -35.48
N ILE A 452 -9.06 14.38 -34.67
CA ILE A 452 -9.97 15.47 -35.01
C ILE A 452 -9.80 16.66 -34.06
N GLY A 453 -10.17 17.85 -34.53
CA GLY A 453 -10.34 19.04 -33.71
C GLY A 453 -9.05 19.68 -33.23
N TYR A 454 -9.15 20.98 -32.93
CA TYR A 454 -8.05 21.79 -32.44
C TYR A 454 -7.88 21.63 -30.92
N THR A 455 -6.66 21.35 -30.48
CA THR A 455 -6.37 21.21 -29.04
C THR A 455 -6.34 22.56 -28.35
N TYR A 456 -7.21 22.75 -27.35
CA TYR A 456 -7.16 23.94 -26.49
C TYR A 456 -5.79 23.99 -25.79
N PRO A 457 -5.00 25.05 -25.98
CA PRO A 457 -3.64 25.11 -25.46
C PRO A 457 -3.62 25.23 -23.93
N VAL A 458 -2.64 24.58 -23.30
CA VAL A 458 -2.38 24.62 -21.86
C VAL A 458 -0.93 24.96 -21.63
N ILE A 459 -0.65 25.77 -20.60
CA ILE A 459 0.71 26.17 -20.24
C ILE A 459 1.52 24.94 -19.80
N ASN A 460 2.66 24.73 -20.45
CA ASN A 460 3.63 23.70 -20.09
C ASN A 460 4.59 24.23 -19.03
N ALA A 461 4.08 24.37 -17.81
CA ALA A 461 4.82 24.90 -16.67
C ALA A 461 6.08 24.08 -16.31
N LYS A 462 6.15 22.81 -16.72
CA LYS A 462 7.36 21.99 -16.53
C LYS A 462 8.51 22.42 -17.44
N LYS A 463 8.20 22.73 -18.71
CA LYS A 463 9.21 23.15 -19.69
C LYS A 463 9.71 24.58 -19.44
N TYR A 464 8.87 25.42 -18.84
CA TYR A 464 9.14 26.84 -18.59
C TYR A 464 9.04 27.16 -17.08
N PRO A 465 10.11 26.91 -16.31
CA PRO A 465 10.09 27.06 -14.85
C PRO A 465 9.82 28.47 -14.35
N ASP A 466 10.25 29.49 -15.09
CA ASP A 466 9.99 30.91 -14.79
C ASP A 466 8.49 31.24 -14.85
N ILE A 467 7.77 30.69 -15.82
CA ILE A 467 6.31 30.79 -15.89
C ILE A 467 5.67 30.07 -14.70
N ASN A 468 6.16 28.87 -14.36
CA ASN A 468 5.66 28.14 -13.19
C ASN A 468 5.88 28.91 -11.88
N GLU A 469 7.04 29.54 -11.72
CA GLU A 469 7.37 30.36 -10.56
C GLU A 469 6.42 31.55 -10.44
N LEU A 470 6.13 32.27 -11.53
CA LEU A 470 5.14 33.36 -11.52
C LEU A 470 3.73 32.86 -11.16
N LEU A 471 3.32 31.71 -11.70
CA LEU A 471 2.03 31.10 -11.33
C LEU A 471 2.00 30.73 -9.84
N ASP A 472 3.07 30.14 -9.31
CA ASP A 472 3.21 29.80 -7.88
C ASP A 472 3.25 31.07 -7.01
N MET A 473 3.82 32.18 -7.50
CA MET A 473 3.84 33.48 -6.84
C MET A 473 2.44 34.10 -6.72
N GLY A 474 1.50 33.78 -7.62
CA GLY A 474 0.14 34.32 -7.58
C GLY A 474 -0.32 35.02 -8.85
N TYR A 475 0.54 35.13 -9.87
CA TYR A 475 0.15 35.67 -11.18
C TYR A 475 -0.84 34.73 -11.86
N ARG A 476 -1.89 35.29 -12.47
CA ARG A 476 -2.83 34.51 -13.28
C ARG A 476 -2.40 34.51 -14.73
N THR A 477 -2.79 33.46 -15.47
CA THR A 477 -2.42 33.29 -16.89
C THR A 477 -2.68 34.55 -17.73
N ASN A 478 -3.83 35.21 -17.56
CA ASN A 478 -4.17 36.39 -18.35
C ASN A 478 -3.28 37.61 -18.03
N GLU A 479 -2.63 37.67 -16.87
CA GLU A 479 -1.70 38.75 -16.50
C GLU A 479 -0.37 38.67 -17.27
N PHE A 480 -0.08 37.52 -17.90
CA PHE A 480 1.06 37.37 -18.81
C PHE A 480 0.79 37.95 -20.20
N LYS A 481 -0.47 38.24 -20.53
CA LYS A 481 -0.85 38.81 -21.82
C LYS A 481 -0.30 40.23 -21.89
N ASP A 482 0.49 40.51 -22.93
CA ASP A 482 1.04 41.84 -23.23
C ASP A 482 1.97 42.43 -22.15
N ASN A 483 2.54 41.61 -21.26
CA ASN A 483 3.44 42.06 -20.18
C ASN A 483 4.88 41.56 -20.35
N ASP A 484 5.59 42.14 -21.33
CA ASP A 484 6.98 41.82 -21.68
C ASP A 484 7.98 42.00 -20.53
N GLN A 485 7.61 42.75 -19.48
CA GLN A 485 8.49 43.01 -18.34
C GLN A 485 8.46 41.89 -17.28
N LEU A 486 7.40 41.07 -17.24
CA LEU A 486 7.29 39.98 -16.25
C LEU A 486 8.14 38.76 -16.61
N ILE A 487 8.34 38.49 -17.91
CA ILE A 487 9.04 37.30 -18.40
C ILE A 487 10.34 37.76 -19.07
N THR A 488 11.45 37.69 -18.32
CA THR A 488 12.76 38.14 -18.81
C THR A 488 13.42 37.12 -19.75
N ASN A 489 13.03 35.84 -19.68
CA ASN A 489 13.56 34.80 -20.56
C ASN A 489 12.96 34.91 -21.98
N PRO A 490 13.79 35.14 -23.02
CA PRO A 490 13.29 35.25 -24.39
C PRO A 490 12.54 34.02 -24.90
N GLU A 491 12.95 32.80 -24.52
CA GLU A 491 12.29 31.56 -24.96
C GLU A 491 10.89 31.44 -24.37
N SER A 492 10.74 31.70 -23.06
CA SER A 492 9.46 31.70 -22.37
C SER A 492 8.51 32.76 -22.92
N ARG A 493 9.04 33.93 -23.31
CA ARG A 493 8.24 34.99 -23.96
C ARG A 493 7.73 34.58 -25.34
N VAL A 494 8.59 33.99 -26.18
CA VAL A 494 8.18 33.44 -27.48
C VAL A 494 7.11 32.36 -27.30
N TYR A 495 7.30 31.47 -26.32
CA TYR A 495 6.33 30.43 -25.99
C TYR A 495 4.98 30.98 -25.52
N LEU A 496 4.97 32.01 -24.66
CA LEU A 496 3.72 32.64 -24.22
C LEU A 496 2.99 33.34 -25.36
N ASN A 497 3.71 34.00 -26.26
CA ASN A 497 3.11 34.61 -27.44
C ASN A 497 2.47 33.53 -28.32
N ASP A 498 3.15 32.41 -28.59
CA ASP A 498 2.55 31.26 -29.30
C ASP A 498 1.31 30.73 -28.56
N TYR A 499 1.39 30.57 -27.24
CA TYR A 499 0.26 30.12 -26.42
C TYR A 499 -0.97 31.03 -26.60
N PHE A 500 -0.81 32.35 -26.53
CA PHE A 500 -1.93 33.29 -26.68
C PHE A 500 -2.45 33.39 -28.12
N GLU A 501 -1.59 33.27 -29.13
CA GLU A 501 -2.04 33.15 -30.53
C GLU A 501 -2.85 31.88 -30.74
N ARG A 502 -2.42 30.75 -30.17
CA ARG A 502 -3.18 29.51 -30.18
C ARG A 502 -4.51 29.62 -29.43
N ILE A 503 -4.58 30.40 -28.35
CA ILE A 503 -5.86 30.71 -27.67
C ILE A 503 -6.78 31.50 -28.61
N LYS A 504 -6.28 32.49 -29.35
CA LYS A 504 -7.09 33.22 -30.35
C LYS A 504 -7.59 32.27 -31.44
N GLN A 505 -6.77 31.33 -31.89
CA GLN A 505 -7.17 30.31 -32.87
C GLN A 505 -8.38 29.49 -32.39
N VAL A 506 -8.46 29.12 -31.10
CA VAL A 506 -9.61 28.36 -30.54
C VAL A 506 -10.95 29.00 -30.89
N SER A 507 -11.03 30.34 -30.93
CA SER A 507 -12.28 31.07 -31.17
C SER A 507 -12.87 30.90 -32.57
N ILE A 508 -12.06 30.46 -33.55
CA ILE A 508 -12.49 30.23 -34.94
C ILE A 508 -12.67 28.74 -35.28
N GLU A 509 -12.25 27.85 -34.39
CA GLU A 509 -12.30 26.40 -34.60
C GLU A 509 -13.70 25.83 -34.37
N LYS A 510 -14.13 24.94 -35.27
CA LYS A 510 -15.46 24.29 -35.21
C LYS A 510 -15.49 23.06 -34.30
N ILE A 511 -14.35 22.44 -34.07
CA ILE A 511 -14.21 21.33 -33.12
C ILE A 511 -13.00 21.61 -32.26
N VAL A 512 -13.21 21.77 -30.96
CA VAL A 512 -12.17 22.06 -29.98
C VAL A 512 -12.08 20.89 -29.01
N LYS A 513 -10.87 20.40 -28.74
CA LYS A 513 -10.65 19.32 -27.77
C LYS A 513 -9.83 19.80 -26.57
N MET A 514 -10.18 19.32 -25.37
CA MET A 514 -9.58 19.79 -24.12
C MET A 514 -9.70 18.75 -22.99
N THR A 515 -9.05 18.97 -21.86
CA THR A 515 -9.21 18.08 -20.70
C THR A 515 -10.50 18.37 -19.93
N HIS A 516 -11.00 17.41 -19.14
CA HIS A 516 -12.11 17.64 -18.19
C HIS A 516 -11.83 18.84 -17.28
N GLU A 517 -10.61 18.91 -16.76
CA GLU A 517 -10.20 20.00 -15.88
C GLU A 517 -10.31 21.33 -16.60
N LYS A 518 -9.87 21.42 -17.87
CA LYS A 518 -9.99 22.64 -18.66
C LYS A 518 -11.44 23.01 -18.99
N LEU A 519 -12.28 22.03 -19.33
CA LEU A 519 -13.72 22.21 -19.58
C LEU A 519 -14.43 22.84 -18.37
N SER A 520 -13.99 22.48 -17.16
CA SER A 520 -14.64 22.90 -15.92
C SER A 520 -14.35 24.35 -15.48
N TYR A 521 -13.44 25.07 -16.16
CA TYR A 521 -13.16 26.47 -15.87
C TYR A 521 -14.09 27.40 -16.66
N PRO A 522 -14.86 28.30 -16.01
CA PRO A 522 -15.78 29.21 -16.70
C PRO A 522 -15.13 30.03 -17.82
N LYS A 523 -13.92 30.57 -17.57
CA LYS A 523 -13.16 31.37 -18.54
C LYS A 523 -12.76 30.61 -19.80
N THR A 524 -12.82 29.28 -19.81
CA THR A 524 -12.55 28.49 -21.02
C THR A 524 -13.55 28.83 -22.12
N PHE A 525 -14.81 29.09 -21.77
CA PHE A 525 -15.87 29.36 -22.73
C PHE A 525 -15.86 30.81 -23.27
N GLU A 526 -15.11 31.73 -22.64
CA GLU A 526 -14.87 33.07 -23.20
C GLU A 526 -14.09 32.99 -24.54
N ASN A 527 -13.31 31.93 -24.73
CA ASN A 527 -12.51 31.71 -25.94
C ASN A 527 -13.17 30.75 -26.94
N VAL A 528 -14.36 30.24 -26.64
CA VAL A 528 -15.11 29.30 -27.50
C VAL A 528 -16.36 30.00 -28.03
N SER A 529 -16.31 30.41 -29.30
CA SER A 529 -17.41 31.11 -29.96
C SER A 529 -18.55 30.14 -30.33
N ASN A 530 -19.81 30.56 -30.18
CA ASN A 530 -20.99 29.81 -30.66
C ASN A 530 -21.01 28.33 -30.23
N LEU A 531 -20.80 28.05 -28.94
CA LEU A 531 -20.82 26.69 -28.39
C LEU A 531 -22.13 25.95 -28.73
N GLU A 532 -22.02 24.88 -29.51
CA GLU A 532 -23.15 24.06 -30.00
C GLU A 532 -23.42 22.86 -29.08
N CYS A 533 -22.37 22.09 -28.77
CA CYS A 533 -22.50 20.83 -28.05
C CYS A 533 -21.20 20.47 -27.33
N ILE A 534 -21.31 19.89 -26.14
CA ILE A 534 -20.19 19.34 -25.39
C ILE A 534 -20.23 17.81 -25.46
N TYR A 535 -19.11 17.18 -25.77
CA TYR A 535 -18.90 15.74 -25.79
C TYR A 535 -17.89 15.39 -24.70
N ILE A 536 -18.21 14.46 -23.83
CA ILE A 536 -17.38 14.08 -22.68
C ILE A 536 -17.09 12.60 -22.78
N ASP A 537 -15.81 12.24 -22.83
CA ASP A 537 -15.31 10.86 -22.83
C ASP A 537 -14.88 10.47 -21.40
N GLU A 538 -15.35 9.31 -20.94
CA GLU A 538 -15.22 8.83 -19.56
C GLU A 538 -16.01 9.67 -18.53
N ASP A 539 -16.00 9.20 -17.28
CA ASP A 539 -16.73 9.86 -16.20
C ASP A 539 -16.10 11.22 -15.80
N ILE A 540 -16.93 12.26 -15.69
CA ILE A 540 -16.50 13.62 -15.33
C ILE A 540 -16.86 14.04 -13.89
N MET A 541 -17.62 13.23 -13.14
CA MET A 541 -18.18 13.65 -11.84
C MET A 541 -17.12 14.00 -10.81
N ASN A 542 -15.96 13.35 -10.83
CA ASN A 542 -14.85 13.70 -9.94
C ASN A 542 -14.14 15.01 -10.31
N THR A 543 -14.30 15.48 -11.55
CA THR A 543 -13.85 16.82 -11.96
C THR A 543 -14.88 17.89 -11.61
N LEU A 544 -16.18 17.58 -11.73
CA LEU A 544 -17.26 18.52 -11.37
C LEU A 544 -17.40 18.69 -9.86
N TYR A 545 -17.29 17.60 -9.10
CA TYR A 545 -17.26 17.57 -7.65
C TYR A 545 -15.83 17.31 -7.17
N LYS A 546 -14.96 18.31 -7.32
CA LYS A 546 -13.52 18.19 -7.12
C LYS A 546 -13.18 18.35 -5.64
N ILE A 547 -12.49 17.36 -5.06
CA ILE A 547 -11.94 17.44 -3.71
C ILE A 547 -10.45 17.81 -3.80
N ASP A 548 -10.04 18.77 -2.98
CA ASP A 548 -8.65 19.21 -2.81
C ASP A 548 -8.36 19.43 -1.31
N SER A 549 -7.13 19.81 -0.97
CA SER A 549 -6.72 20.03 0.42
C SER A 549 -5.68 21.13 0.58
N ILE A 550 -5.69 21.77 1.74
CA ILE A 550 -4.62 22.66 2.20
C ILE A 550 -4.16 22.30 3.60
N ASP A 551 -2.87 22.44 3.88
CA ASP A 551 -2.34 22.29 5.24
C ASP A 551 -2.59 23.58 6.06
N ILE A 552 -2.89 23.40 7.35
CA ILE A 552 -3.25 24.49 8.27
C ILE A 552 -2.12 25.52 8.40
N LYS A 553 -0.85 25.08 8.31
CA LYS A 553 0.31 25.97 8.41
C LYS A 553 0.33 26.97 7.25
N SER A 554 0.16 26.50 6.02
CA SER A 554 0.08 27.33 4.81
C SER A 554 -1.11 28.28 4.85
N LEU A 555 -2.28 27.80 5.26
CA LEU A 555 -3.47 28.65 5.40
C LEU A 555 -3.24 29.75 6.44
N ASN A 556 -2.76 29.40 7.64
CA ASN A 556 -2.55 30.35 8.72
C ASN A 556 -1.49 31.40 8.37
N LYS A 557 -0.44 31.02 7.62
CA LYS A 557 0.54 31.95 7.06
C LYS A 557 -0.13 32.99 6.14
N PHE A 558 -1.01 32.55 5.25
CA PHE A 558 -1.72 33.46 4.35
C PHE A 558 -2.72 34.36 5.09
N VAL A 559 -3.48 33.83 6.05
CA VAL A 559 -4.42 34.60 6.88
C VAL A 559 -3.71 35.66 7.70
N SER A 560 -2.60 35.31 8.36
CA SER A 560 -1.78 36.25 9.13
C SER A 560 -1.28 37.39 8.25
N TYR A 561 -0.90 37.08 7.01
CA TYR A 561 -0.47 38.07 6.04
C TYR A 561 -1.59 39.02 5.61
N CYS A 562 -2.77 38.47 5.30
CA CYS A 562 -3.96 39.27 4.97
C CYS A 562 -4.28 40.25 6.11
N ASN A 563 -4.27 39.80 7.37
CA ASN A 563 -4.53 40.66 8.53
C ASN A 563 -3.54 41.85 8.68
N SER A 564 -2.34 41.78 8.07
CA SER A 564 -1.34 42.85 8.18
C SER A 564 -1.68 44.12 7.37
N PHE A 565 -2.57 44.03 6.37
CA PHE A 565 -2.92 45.18 5.52
C PHE A 565 -3.99 46.09 6.14
N ASN A 566 -4.83 45.58 7.04
CA ASN A 566 -5.89 46.33 7.73
C ASN A 566 -6.78 47.20 6.80
N THR A 567 -7.12 46.68 5.62
CA THR A 567 -8.06 47.26 4.63
C THR A 567 -9.37 46.48 4.59
N ASP A 568 -10.47 47.09 4.10
CA ASP A 568 -11.77 46.40 3.98
C ASP A 568 -11.69 45.06 3.23
N PRO A 569 -11.01 44.95 2.06
CA PRO A 569 -10.80 43.66 1.39
C PRO A 569 -10.06 42.65 2.26
N SER A 570 -9.00 43.08 2.95
CA SER A 570 -8.20 42.19 3.81
C SER A 570 -8.98 41.67 5.01
N VAL A 571 -9.90 42.47 5.57
CA VAL A 571 -10.77 42.06 6.67
C VAL A 571 -11.77 41.02 6.17
N GLN A 572 -12.36 41.22 5.00
CA GLN A 572 -13.30 40.27 4.39
C GLN A 572 -12.62 38.94 4.03
N ILE A 573 -11.46 38.98 3.36
CA ILE A 573 -10.68 37.78 3.02
C ILE A 573 -10.26 37.03 4.29
N SER A 574 -9.73 37.74 5.29
CA SER A 574 -9.32 37.13 6.55
C SER A 574 -10.50 36.57 7.34
N ALA A 575 -11.66 37.25 7.35
CA ALA A 575 -12.85 36.76 8.03
C ALA A 575 -13.34 35.45 7.40
N TYR A 576 -13.41 35.40 6.06
CA TYR A 576 -13.73 34.19 5.32
C TYR A 576 -12.74 33.06 5.68
N LEU A 577 -11.43 33.28 5.57
CA LEU A 577 -10.45 32.21 5.83
C LEU A 577 -10.27 31.86 7.32
N LYS A 578 -10.67 32.73 8.26
CA LYS A 578 -10.66 32.42 9.70
C LYS A 578 -11.70 31.35 10.05
N SER A 579 -12.84 31.31 9.36
CA SER A 579 -13.82 30.23 9.60
C SER A 579 -13.21 28.84 9.33
N TRP A 580 -12.33 28.75 8.33
CA TRP A 580 -11.60 27.53 7.99
C TRP A 580 -10.58 27.14 9.07
N LEU A 581 -9.86 28.11 9.65
CA LEU A 581 -8.90 27.86 10.75
C LEU A 581 -9.58 27.49 12.06
N ASN A 582 -10.82 27.92 12.25
CA ASN A 582 -11.61 27.64 13.45
C ASN A 582 -12.26 26.25 13.42
N LEU A 583 -12.21 25.52 12.30
CA LEU A 583 -12.71 24.15 12.22
C LEU A 583 -11.98 23.26 13.23
N GLU A 584 -12.74 22.53 14.04
CA GLU A 584 -12.23 21.47 14.89
C GLU A 584 -11.93 20.20 14.09
N ASP A 585 -11.10 19.30 14.64
CA ASP A 585 -10.77 18.05 13.94
C ASP A 585 -12.03 17.20 13.72
N GLY A 586 -12.27 16.79 12.47
CA GLY A 586 -13.47 16.07 12.06
C GLY A 586 -14.70 16.94 11.78
N GLN A 587 -14.64 18.26 12.02
CA GLN A 587 -15.74 19.20 11.75
C GLN A 587 -15.87 19.50 10.25
N LEU A 588 -17.09 19.37 9.73
CA LEU A 588 -17.49 19.75 8.38
C LEU A 588 -18.33 21.03 8.45
N GLU A 589 -18.06 21.99 7.57
CA GLU A 589 -18.83 23.23 7.46
C GLU A 589 -19.13 23.58 5.99
N ASP A 590 -20.25 24.28 5.79
CA ASP A 590 -20.52 25.04 4.57
C ASP A 590 -19.65 26.29 4.57
N VAL A 591 -18.82 26.40 3.54
CA VAL A 591 -17.86 27.49 3.34
C VAL A 591 -18.09 28.21 2.02
N GLY A 592 -19.25 27.98 1.38
CA GLY A 592 -19.64 28.63 0.14
C GLY A 592 -19.86 30.14 0.30
N GLY A 593 -20.14 30.81 -0.82
CA GLY A 593 -20.59 32.21 -0.81
C GLY A 593 -19.49 33.28 -0.73
N PHE A 594 -18.24 32.94 -1.07
CA PHE A 594 -17.17 33.93 -1.17
C PHE A 594 -17.43 34.96 -2.30
N ASP A 595 -17.15 36.25 -2.04
CA ASP A 595 -17.20 37.28 -3.07
C ASP A 595 -16.01 37.17 -4.03
N HIS A 596 -16.24 36.58 -5.20
CA HIS A 596 -15.23 36.40 -6.23
C HIS A 596 -14.62 37.71 -6.78
N ASN A 597 -15.22 38.88 -6.52
CA ASN A 597 -14.60 40.17 -6.87
C ASN A 597 -13.29 40.42 -6.10
N LEU A 598 -13.13 39.81 -4.92
CA LEU A 598 -11.92 39.94 -4.10
C LEU A 598 -10.75 39.09 -4.60
N LEU A 599 -10.95 38.24 -5.63
CA LEU A 599 -9.89 37.36 -6.15
C LEU A 599 -8.70 38.11 -6.74
N SER A 600 -8.89 39.33 -7.26
CA SER A 600 -7.76 40.18 -7.69
C SER A 600 -6.88 40.56 -6.51
N THR A 601 -7.49 40.99 -5.40
CA THR A 601 -6.79 41.36 -4.17
C THR A 601 -6.10 40.16 -3.51
N VAL A 602 -6.74 38.98 -3.51
CA VAL A 602 -6.09 37.72 -3.10
C VAL A 602 -4.81 37.49 -3.91
N GLY A 603 -4.86 37.68 -5.22
CA GLY A 603 -3.69 37.56 -6.09
C GLY A 603 -2.59 38.57 -5.79
N GLU A 604 -2.92 39.81 -5.49
CA GLU A 604 -1.96 40.83 -5.06
C GLU A 604 -1.26 40.45 -3.75
N TYR A 605 -2.01 39.95 -2.75
CA TYR A 605 -1.43 39.52 -1.48
C TYR A 605 -0.53 38.29 -1.65
N LEU A 606 -0.92 37.33 -2.50
CA LEU A 606 -0.08 36.18 -2.84
C LEU A 606 1.24 36.62 -3.51
N LYS A 607 1.16 37.54 -4.48
CA LYS A 607 2.34 38.08 -5.17
C LYS A 607 3.29 38.74 -4.18
N ASP A 608 2.78 39.56 -3.27
CA ASP A 608 3.59 40.28 -2.28
C ASP A 608 4.21 39.34 -1.22
N ILE A 609 3.43 38.42 -0.62
CA ILE A 609 3.99 37.49 0.39
C ILE A 609 5.06 36.57 -0.21
N ASN A 610 4.84 36.11 -1.45
CA ASN A 610 5.78 35.23 -2.13
C ASN A 610 7.02 35.96 -2.63
N ALA A 611 6.89 37.21 -3.08
CA ALA A 611 8.04 38.06 -3.43
C ALA A 611 8.93 38.33 -2.20
N ARG A 612 8.33 38.62 -1.04
CA ARG A 612 9.07 38.80 0.22
C ARG A 612 9.79 37.51 0.63
N ALA A 613 9.14 36.35 0.48
CA ALA A 613 9.77 35.06 0.75
C ALA A 613 10.96 34.80 -0.18
N ALA A 614 10.82 35.09 -1.48
CA ALA A 614 11.89 34.91 -2.48
C ALA A 614 13.10 35.83 -2.24
N GLY A 615 12.89 37.03 -1.68
CA GLY A 615 13.97 37.95 -1.30
C GLY A 615 14.72 37.59 -0.01
N MET A 616 14.23 36.62 0.78
CA MET A 616 14.79 36.22 2.07
C MET A 616 15.59 34.91 1.96
N SER A 617 16.91 35.02 1.70
CA SER A 617 17.99 34.02 1.89
C SER A 617 18.59 33.37 0.63
N ILE A 618 19.93 33.50 0.51
CA ILE A 618 20.80 32.85 -0.48
C ILE A 618 21.12 31.37 -0.09
N LYS A 619 20.73 30.92 1.11
CA LYS A 619 21.13 29.60 1.65
C LYS A 619 20.00 28.60 1.90
N ALA A 620 18.73 28.98 1.77
CA ALA A 620 17.58 28.08 1.89
C ALA A 620 16.56 28.37 0.78
N LYS A 621 15.95 27.33 0.18
CA LYS A 621 14.87 27.53 -0.79
C LYS A 621 13.71 28.28 -0.11
N PRO A 622 13.24 29.39 -0.66
CA PRO A 622 12.15 30.16 -0.05
C PRO A 622 10.88 29.29 0.06
N GLU A 623 10.25 29.29 1.24
CA GLU A 623 8.99 28.57 1.49
C GLU A 623 7.82 29.36 0.89
N ILE A 624 7.69 29.32 -0.44
CA ILE A 624 6.65 29.98 -1.24
C ILE A 624 5.30 29.27 -1.01
N LEU A 625 4.24 30.05 -0.83
CA LEU A 625 2.87 29.54 -0.80
C LEU A 625 2.40 29.25 -2.22
N LYS A 626 1.99 28.00 -2.49
CA LYS A 626 1.43 27.62 -3.80
C LYS A 626 0.09 28.33 -4.03
N ALA A 627 0.10 29.37 -4.85
CA ALA A 627 -1.07 30.20 -5.12
C ALA A 627 -2.31 29.40 -5.57
N GLN A 628 -2.14 28.37 -6.40
CA GLN A 628 -3.26 27.55 -6.87
C GLN A 628 -4.03 26.89 -5.72
N GLY A 629 -3.32 26.40 -4.69
CA GLY A 629 -3.96 25.78 -3.51
C GLY A 629 -4.77 26.80 -2.72
N ILE A 630 -4.30 28.05 -2.64
CA ILE A 630 -5.02 29.15 -1.98
C ILE A 630 -6.23 29.60 -2.80
N TYR A 631 -6.08 29.79 -4.12
CA TYR A 631 -7.20 30.13 -5.00
C TYR A 631 -8.32 29.09 -4.93
N ASN A 632 -7.99 27.81 -4.81
CA ASN A 632 -8.95 26.71 -4.73
C ASN A 632 -9.90 26.79 -3.51
N LEU A 633 -9.48 27.46 -2.41
CA LEU A 633 -10.31 27.63 -1.21
C LEU A 633 -11.52 28.54 -1.45
N PHE A 634 -11.37 29.50 -2.36
CA PHE A 634 -12.41 30.48 -2.66
C PHE A 634 -13.47 29.97 -3.63
N TYR A 635 -13.36 28.71 -4.09
CA TYR A 635 -14.34 28.02 -4.93
C TYR A 635 -14.93 26.78 -4.24
N ALA A 636 -14.66 26.61 -2.94
CA ALA A 636 -15.18 25.49 -2.19
C ALA A 636 -16.62 25.74 -1.74
N GLU A 637 -17.39 24.67 -1.67
CA GLU A 637 -18.74 24.64 -1.09
C GLU A 637 -18.69 24.14 0.35
N TYR A 638 -17.94 23.05 0.60
CA TYR A 638 -17.78 22.49 1.94
C TYR A 638 -16.31 22.25 2.27
N ALA A 639 -15.96 22.41 3.54
CA ALA A 639 -14.65 22.12 4.10
C ALA A 639 -14.77 21.17 5.29
N LEU A 640 -13.77 20.30 5.47
CA LEU A 640 -13.66 19.33 6.55
C LEU A 640 -12.22 19.26 7.02
N ARG A 641 -11.98 19.51 8.31
CA ARG A 641 -10.65 19.37 8.91
C ARG A 641 -10.37 17.91 9.28
N VAL A 642 -9.19 17.44 8.91
CA VAL A 642 -8.65 16.12 9.32
C VAL A 642 -7.16 16.27 9.66
N GLY A 643 -6.85 16.25 10.95
CA GLY A 643 -5.52 16.48 11.49
C GLY A 643 -4.97 17.87 11.13
N GLU A 644 -3.85 17.88 10.41
CA GLU A 644 -3.16 19.10 9.96
C GLU A 644 -3.64 19.60 8.59
N ASN A 645 -4.60 18.92 7.96
CA ASN A 645 -5.13 19.28 6.65
C ASN A 645 -6.60 19.68 6.74
N ILE A 646 -7.01 20.58 5.85
CA ILE A 646 -8.41 20.89 5.58
C ILE A 646 -8.70 20.41 4.17
N TYR A 647 -9.55 19.38 4.07
CA TYR A 647 -10.08 18.90 2.81
C TYR A 647 -11.30 19.73 2.43
N HIS A 648 -11.46 20.04 1.16
CA HIS A 648 -12.60 20.82 0.71
C HIS A 648 -13.08 20.35 -0.66
N ILE A 649 -14.35 20.57 -0.95
CA ILE A 649 -15.00 20.15 -2.19
C ILE A 649 -15.54 21.35 -2.95
N GLN A 650 -15.32 21.36 -4.26
CA GLN A 650 -15.81 22.37 -5.19
C GLN A 650 -16.92 21.76 -6.05
N LYS A 651 -17.97 22.53 -6.34
CA LYS A 651 -19.01 22.19 -7.32
C LYS A 651 -18.85 23.05 -8.57
N LYS A 652 -18.08 22.55 -9.54
CA LYS A 652 -17.82 23.27 -10.80
C LYS A 652 -19.05 23.25 -11.70
N ILE A 653 -19.31 24.34 -12.40
CA ILE A 653 -20.50 24.53 -13.24
C ILE A 653 -20.14 24.37 -14.72
N LEU A 654 -20.94 23.57 -15.45
CA LEU A 654 -20.89 23.48 -16.91
C LEU A 654 -21.94 24.40 -17.55
N PRO A 655 -21.67 24.95 -18.76
CA PRO A 655 -22.66 25.69 -19.52
C PRO A 655 -23.92 24.87 -19.79
N LYS A 656 -25.08 25.54 -19.83
CA LYS A 656 -26.36 24.92 -20.16
C LYS A 656 -26.57 24.75 -21.67
N VAL A 657 -25.72 23.93 -22.29
CA VAL A 657 -25.82 23.52 -23.70
C VAL A 657 -26.03 22.01 -23.79
N LYS A 658 -26.49 21.51 -24.95
CA LYS A 658 -26.57 20.07 -25.21
C LYS A 658 -25.23 19.39 -24.88
N THR A 659 -25.29 18.33 -24.09
CA THR A 659 -24.10 17.61 -23.64
C THR A 659 -24.28 16.11 -23.85
N ILE A 660 -23.26 15.43 -24.35
CA ILE A 660 -23.25 13.99 -24.59
C ILE A 660 -22.08 13.40 -23.81
N ILE A 661 -22.37 12.53 -22.86
CA ILE A 661 -21.40 11.94 -21.93
C ILE A 661 -21.32 10.44 -22.18
N LEU A 662 -20.12 9.95 -22.45
CA LEU A 662 -19.85 8.54 -22.72
C LEU A 662 -19.10 7.93 -21.54
N SER A 663 -19.78 7.24 -20.64
CA SER A 663 -19.17 6.67 -19.43
C SER A 663 -19.36 5.15 -19.34
N ALA A 664 -18.37 4.43 -18.80
CA ALA A 664 -18.48 2.99 -18.55
C ALA A 664 -19.13 2.66 -17.21
N SER A 665 -19.03 3.55 -16.24
CA SER A 665 -19.49 3.33 -14.86
C SER A 665 -19.86 4.64 -14.17
N PRO A 666 -20.92 5.33 -14.63
CA PRO A 666 -21.37 6.56 -14.00
C PRO A 666 -22.10 6.30 -12.67
N HIS A 667 -21.93 7.20 -11.69
CA HIS A 667 -22.73 7.23 -10.46
C HIS A 667 -24.04 7.97 -10.72
N LEU A 668 -25.13 7.24 -10.99
CA LEU A 668 -26.37 7.82 -11.48
C LEU A 668 -26.96 8.90 -10.56
N GLU A 669 -26.89 8.71 -9.24
CA GLU A 669 -27.36 9.71 -8.27
C GLU A 669 -26.60 11.04 -8.41
N SER A 670 -25.28 11.01 -8.62
CA SER A 670 -24.50 12.24 -8.84
C SER A 670 -24.88 12.94 -10.13
N TYR A 671 -25.10 12.21 -11.22
CA TYR A 671 -25.55 12.82 -12.48
C TYR A 671 -26.96 13.40 -12.34
N SER A 672 -27.87 12.69 -11.68
CA SER A 672 -29.25 13.14 -11.45
C SER A 672 -29.27 14.42 -10.63
N ARG A 673 -28.51 14.49 -9.53
CA ARG A 673 -28.43 15.71 -8.70
C ARG A 673 -27.72 16.87 -9.38
N TYR A 674 -26.75 16.61 -10.25
CA TYR A 674 -26.02 17.66 -10.94
C TYR A 674 -26.80 18.25 -12.12
N PHE A 675 -27.38 17.40 -12.97
CA PHE A 675 -28.04 17.84 -14.22
C PHE A 675 -29.56 18.00 -14.10
N GLY A 676 -30.18 17.42 -13.07
CA GLY A 676 -31.62 17.47 -12.83
C GLY A 676 -32.40 16.93 -14.03
N ASP A 677 -33.49 17.63 -14.37
CA ASP A 677 -34.44 17.26 -15.42
C ASP A 677 -33.83 17.19 -16.84
N ARG A 678 -32.62 17.74 -17.03
CA ARG A 678 -31.93 17.68 -18.33
C ARG A 678 -31.31 16.31 -18.60
N LEU A 679 -31.15 15.45 -17.59
CA LEU A 679 -30.45 14.18 -17.74
C LEU A 679 -31.32 13.14 -18.46
N VAL A 680 -30.81 12.61 -19.57
CA VAL A 680 -31.40 11.48 -20.29
C VAL A 680 -30.40 10.34 -20.30
N ILE A 681 -30.77 9.20 -19.73
CA ILE A 681 -29.89 8.03 -19.58
C ILE A 681 -30.15 7.05 -20.72
N HIS A 682 -29.08 6.61 -21.37
CA HIS A 682 -29.06 5.58 -22.40
C HIS A 682 -28.14 4.47 -21.95
N ASN A 683 -28.58 3.22 -21.99
CA ASN A 683 -27.75 2.08 -21.60
C ASN A 683 -27.64 1.10 -22.76
N VAL A 684 -26.41 0.88 -23.23
CA VAL A 684 -26.11 -0.06 -24.33
C VAL A 684 -26.35 -1.52 -23.92
N GLY A 685 -26.42 -1.79 -22.62
CA GLY A 685 -26.61 -3.12 -22.07
C GLY A 685 -25.30 -3.81 -21.74
N HIS A 686 -25.41 -5.09 -21.40
CA HIS A 686 -24.32 -5.88 -20.85
C HIS A 686 -23.63 -6.71 -21.93
N VAL A 687 -22.32 -6.53 -22.07
CA VAL A 687 -21.48 -7.32 -22.98
C VAL A 687 -20.65 -8.30 -22.16
N LYS A 688 -20.76 -9.58 -22.48
CA LYS A 688 -19.97 -10.63 -21.82
C LYS A 688 -18.49 -10.48 -22.23
N PRO A 689 -17.53 -10.45 -21.29
CA PRO A 689 -16.11 -10.44 -21.62
C PRO A 689 -15.70 -11.65 -22.45
N LYS A 690 -14.88 -11.42 -23.48
CA LYS A 690 -14.25 -12.51 -24.25
C LYS A 690 -13.22 -13.26 -23.40
N GLY A 691 -12.36 -12.53 -22.70
CA GLY A 691 -11.35 -13.08 -21.82
C GLY A 691 -11.91 -13.58 -20.51
N LYS A 692 -11.33 -14.67 -19.99
CA LYS A 692 -11.78 -15.29 -18.74
C LYS A 692 -11.51 -14.40 -17.52
N CYS A 693 -12.52 -14.21 -16.68
CA CYS A 693 -12.44 -13.36 -15.49
C CYS A 693 -12.64 -14.21 -14.24
N ILE A 694 -11.64 -14.23 -13.35
CA ILE A 694 -11.63 -15.11 -12.17
C ILE A 694 -11.39 -14.28 -10.91
N MET A 695 -12.22 -14.45 -9.89
CA MET A 695 -12.10 -13.71 -8.63
C MET A 695 -11.81 -14.62 -7.45
N PHE A 696 -10.89 -14.20 -6.58
CA PHE A 696 -10.52 -14.86 -5.34
C PHE A 696 -10.90 -13.97 -4.14
N PRO A 697 -12.04 -14.20 -3.47
CA PRO A 697 -12.58 -13.30 -2.45
C PRO A 697 -11.99 -13.48 -1.04
N ARG A 698 -11.00 -14.36 -0.86
CA ARG A 698 -10.48 -14.73 0.48
C ARG A 698 -9.94 -13.50 1.23
N PHE A 699 -9.21 -12.62 0.54
CA PHE A 699 -8.58 -11.45 1.14
C PHE A 699 -8.94 -10.19 0.37
N SER A 700 -9.15 -9.09 1.11
CA SER A 700 -9.36 -7.79 0.49
C SER A 700 -8.06 -7.16 0.02
N PHE A 701 -6.91 -7.54 0.60
CA PHE A 701 -5.61 -6.88 0.39
C PHE A 701 -5.68 -5.34 0.44
N SER A 702 -6.61 -4.78 1.22
CA SER A 702 -6.70 -3.34 1.45
C SER A 702 -5.51 -2.87 2.29
N LYS A 703 -5.13 -1.59 2.17
CA LYS A 703 -4.00 -1.00 2.92
C LYS A 703 -4.05 -1.32 4.43
N ALA A 704 -5.22 -1.19 5.05
CA ALA A 704 -5.44 -1.46 6.48
C ALA A 704 -5.41 -2.95 6.85
N SER A 705 -5.63 -3.84 5.86
CA SER A 705 -5.61 -5.30 6.11
C SER A 705 -4.22 -5.92 6.00
N LEU A 706 -3.21 -5.23 5.47
CA LEU A 706 -1.88 -5.80 5.21
C LEU A 706 -1.01 -5.90 6.48
N ASP A 707 -1.22 -6.94 7.26
CA ASP A 707 -0.30 -7.40 8.32
C ASP A 707 0.85 -8.26 7.75
N ASP A 708 1.82 -8.63 8.61
CA ASP A 708 3.00 -9.42 8.21
C ASP A 708 2.64 -10.78 7.59
N GLY A 709 1.55 -11.41 8.02
CA GLY A 709 1.09 -12.69 7.47
C GLY A 709 0.51 -12.55 6.07
N ARG A 710 -0.32 -11.53 5.85
CA ARG A 710 -0.90 -11.21 4.54
C ARG A 710 0.15 -10.67 3.57
N ILE A 711 1.16 -9.97 4.07
CA ILE A 711 2.35 -9.57 3.29
C ILE A 711 3.07 -10.81 2.73
N GLU A 712 3.25 -11.85 3.54
CA GLU A 712 3.92 -13.07 3.09
C GLU A 712 3.08 -13.87 2.08
N GLU A 713 1.76 -13.98 2.29
CA GLU A 713 0.84 -14.55 1.29
C GLU A 713 0.92 -13.78 -0.04
N LEU A 714 0.99 -12.46 0.02
CA LEU A 714 1.05 -11.62 -1.16
C LEU A 714 2.37 -11.79 -1.94
N ARG A 715 3.51 -12.01 -1.27
CA ARG A 715 4.79 -12.34 -1.93
C ARG A 715 4.76 -13.70 -2.62
N LYS A 716 4.17 -14.70 -1.98
CA LYS A 716 3.99 -16.02 -2.61
C LYS A 716 3.09 -15.93 -3.83
N LEU A 717 2.00 -15.15 -3.72
CA LEU A 717 1.09 -14.88 -4.81
C LEU A 717 1.81 -14.16 -5.97
N GLU A 718 2.59 -13.12 -5.68
CA GLU A 718 3.40 -12.39 -6.68
C GLU A 718 4.26 -13.35 -7.50
N LYS A 719 4.98 -14.28 -6.84
CA LYS A 719 5.78 -15.28 -7.55
C LYS A 719 4.94 -16.12 -8.51
N VAL A 720 3.79 -16.62 -8.07
CA VAL A 720 2.87 -17.39 -8.93
C VAL A 720 2.38 -16.57 -10.12
N LEU A 721 2.07 -15.29 -9.91
CA LEU A 721 1.59 -14.40 -10.96
C LEU A 721 2.69 -14.10 -11.99
N ILE A 722 3.92 -13.83 -11.55
CA ILE A 722 5.09 -13.62 -12.42
C ILE A 722 5.38 -14.89 -13.24
N ASP A 723 5.41 -16.05 -12.58
CA ASP A 723 5.66 -17.34 -13.24
C ASP A 723 4.60 -17.63 -14.34
N ASN A 724 3.42 -17.02 -14.25
CA ASN A 724 2.32 -17.15 -15.21
C ASN A 724 2.10 -15.89 -16.07
N SER A 725 3.10 -15.01 -16.17
CA SER A 725 3.11 -13.82 -17.02
C SER A 725 1.97 -12.82 -16.77
N PHE A 726 1.52 -12.68 -15.52
CA PHE A 726 0.54 -11.67 -15.14
C PHE A 726 1.21 -10.35 -14.76
N GLU A 727 0.75 -9.26 -15.38
CA GLU A 727 1.05 -7.91 -14.91
C GLU A 727 0.15 -7.58 -13.70
N MET A 728 0.68 -6.86 -12.72
CA MET A 728 -0.02 -6.61 -11.46
C MET A 728 -0.43 -5.14 -11.31
N ILE A 729 -1.67 -4.92 -10.86
CA ILE A 729 -2.18 -3.61 -10.42
C ILE A 729 -2.61 -3.72 -8.96
N SER A 730 -2.10 -2.83 -8.10
CA SER A 730 -2.47 -2.78 -6.67
C SER A 730 -2.30 -1.38 -6.08
N HIS A 731 -2.27 -1.23 -4.75
CA HIS A 731 -2.06 0.07 -4.10
C HIS A 731 -0.60 0.56 -4.21
N LEU A 732 -0.40 1.88 -4.29
CA LEU A 732 0.91 2.58 -4.41
C LEU A 732 1.93 2.29 -3.31
N LYS A 733 1.47 2.01 -2.10
CA LYS A 733 2.30 1.75 -0.92
C LYS A 733 1.75 0.54 -0.18
N THR A 734 2.04 -0.66 -0.67
CA THR A 734 2.13 -1.80 0.24
C THR A 734 3.51 -1.71 0.90
N LYS A 735 3.69 -2.17 2.15
CA LYS A 735 5.01 -2.21 2.82
C LYS A 735 5.99 -3.20 2.15
N ILE A 736 5.73 -3.57 0.91
CA ILE A 736 6.28 -4.70 0.16
C ILE A 736 6.70 -4.17 -1.21
N ASP A 737 7.91 -4.54 -1.62
CA ASP A 737 8.42 -4.25 -2.96
C ASP A 737 7.84 -5.28 -3.95
N ILE A 738 6.57 -5.08 -4.34
CA ILE A 738 5.90 -5.88 -5.36
C ILE A 738 6.10 -5.20 -6.71
N LYS A 739 6.44 -5.97 -7.73
CA LYS A 739 6.57 -5.46 -9.10
C LYS A 739 5.20 -5.12 -9.69
N LEU A 740 4.78 -3.87 -9.50
CA LEU A 740 3.51 -3.36 -10.01
C LEU A 740 3.71 -2.67 -11.38
N ALA A 741 2.87 -3.04 -12.34
CA ALA A 741 2.85 -2.39 -13.65
C ALA A 741 2.05 -1.07 -13.61
N ALA A 742 1.05 -1.01 -12.73
CA ALA A 742 0.37 0.21 -12.37
C ALA A 742 -0.14 0.12 -10.93
N HIS A 743 -0.61 1.25 -10.43
CA HIS A 743 -1.34 1.27 -9.18
C HIS A 743 -2.79 1.65 -9.46
N TYR A 744 -3.71 1.26 -8.56
CA TYR A 744 -4.99 1.96 -8.43
C TYR A 744 -4.76 3.44 -8.49
N PHE A 745 -5.77 4.23 -8.87
CA PHE A 745 -5.67 5.68 -8.81
C PHE A 745 -4.76 6.30 -9.91
N ALA A 746 -3.87 5.51 -10.52
CA ALA A 746 -2.96 5.88 -11.60
C ALA A 746 -3.10 4.98 -12.86
N THR A 747 -4.25 4.32 -13.05
CA THR A 747 -4.50 3.41 -14.17
C THR A 747 -4.95 4.14 -15.46
N ASN A 748 -5.52 5.34 -15.34
CA ASN A 748 -6.02 6.09 -16.50
C ASN A 748 -4.93 6.38 -17.55
N GLY A 749 -5.26 6.30 -18.83
CA GLY A 749 -4.33 6.59 -19.94
C GLY A 749 -3.25 5.55 -20.27
N LYS A 750 -3.01 4.52 -19.44
CA LYS A 750 -2.00 3.48 -19.71
C LYS A 750 -2.52 2.44 -20.72
N ARG A 751 -1.94 2.38 -21.93
CA ARG A 751 -2.22 1.34 -22.95
C ARG A 751 -1.23 0.18 -22.96
N GLU A 752 -0.11 0.27 -22.23
CA GLU A 752 0.95 -0.75 -22.18
C GLU A 752 0.48 -2.10 -21.60
N LEU A 753 -0.71 -2.15 -20.99
CA LEU A 753 -1.33 -3.34 -20.42
C LEU A 753 -2.40 -3.96 -21.33
N GLU A 754 -2.69 -3.33 -22.47
CA GLU A 754 -3.66 -3.84 -23.43
C GLU A 754 -3.23 -5.20 -23.96
N GLY A 755 -4.13 -6.19 -23.91
CA GLY A 755 -3.83 -7.54 -24.38
C GLY A 755 -2.86 -8.34 -23.50
N LYS A 756 -2.51 -7.84 -22.31
CA LYS A 756 -1.71 -8.60 -21.33
C LYS A 756 -2.61 -9.30 -20.31
N ARG A 757 -2.12 -10.42 -19.76
CA ARG A 757 -2.75 -11.10 -18.62
C ARG A 757 -2.63 -10.17 -17.41
N LEU A 758 -3.72 -9.96 -16.69
CA LEU A 758 -3.76 -8.95 -15.63
C LEU A 758 -4.21 -9.53 -14.29
N ALA A 759 -3.52 -9.19 -13.21
CA ALA A 759 -3.91 -9.48 -11.84
C ALA A 759 -4.16 -8.18 -11.08
N VAL A 760 -5.41 -7.95 -10.70
CA VAL A 760 -5.86 -6.78 -9.95
C VAL A 760 -5.98 -7.19 -8.48
N ILE A 761 -5.18 -6.57 -7.61
CA ILE A 761 -4.99 -6.98 -6.21
C ILE A 761 -5.35 -5.84 -5.27
N GLY A 762 -6.31 -6.07 -4.36
CA GLY A 762 -6.70 -5.09 -3.36
C GLY A 762 -8.12 -4.58 -3.56
N THR A 763 -8.78 -4.14 -2.48
CA THR A 763 -10.05 -3.43 -2.54
C THR A 763 -9.83 -1.94 -2.22
N PRO A 764 -10.02 -1.02 -3.19
CA PRO A 764 -9.77 0.42 -3.02
C PRO A 764 -10.91 1.13 -2.29
N ASN A 765 -10.97 0.95 -0.97
CA ASN A 765 -11.90 1.67 -0.10
C ASN A 765 -11.63 3.19 -0.12
N PRO A 766 -12.67 4.04 -0.22
CA PRO A 766 -12.54 5.50 -0.11
C PRO A 766 -12.19 5.92 1.32
N SER A 767 -11.58 7.09 1.47
CA SER A 767 -11.40 7.76 2.76
C SER A 767 -12.73 8.24 3.35
N GLU A 768 -12.76 8.46 4.66
CA GLU A 768 -13.95 8.95 5.37
C GLU A 768 -14.30 10.37 4.93
N PHE A 769 -13.29 11.25 4.81
CA PHE A 769 -13.52 12.61 4.31
C PHE A 769 -14.09 12.65 2.89
N TYR A 770 -13.76 11.66 2.05
CA TYR A 770 -14.28 11.61 0.68
C TYR A 770 -15.78 11.39 0.72
N VAL A 771 -16.25 10.43 1.52
CA VAL A 771 -17.67 10.12 1.65
C VAL A 771 -18.41 11.25 2.34
N LYS A 772 -17.85 11.87 3.40
CA LYS A 772 -18.44 13.04 4.05
C LYS A 772 -18.64 14.22 3.10
N LEU A 773 -17.58 14.64 2.40
CA LEU A 773 -17.66 15.77 1.47
C LEU A 773 -18.56 15.47 0.27
N LYS A 774 -18.55 14.24 -0.25
CA LYS A 774 -19.48 13.83 -1.32
C LYS A 774 -20.93 13.81 -0.85
N SER A 775 -21.18 13.38 0.38
CA SER A 775 -22.53 13.38 0.95
C SER A 775 -23.04 14.82 1.07
N ALA A 776 -22.25 15.71 1.66
CA ALA A 776 -22.60 17.13 1.81
C ALA A 776 -22.91 17.81 0.47
N VAL A 777 -22.03 17.69 -0.55
CA VAL A 777 -22.25 18.35 -1.86
C VAL A 777 -23.41 17.76 -2.67
N LEU A 778 -23.87 16.57 -2.29
CA LEU A 778 -25.01 15.89 -2.87
C LEU A 778 -26.27 16.07 -2.02
N ASP A 779 -26.30 17.01 -1.06
CA ASP A 779 -27.44 17.27 -0.19
C ASP A 779 -27.90 15.99 0.58
N LEU A 780 -26.93 15.18 1.02
CA LEU A 780 -27.11 14.07 1.95
C LEU A 780 -26.49 14.44 3.29
N ASP A 781 -27.00 13.85 4.37
CA ASP A 781 -26.50 14.13 5.72
C ASP A 781 -25.10 13.50 5.95
N PRO A 782 -24.03 14.32 6.07
CA PRO A 782 -22.68 13.81 6.28
C PRO A 782 -22.44 13.29 7.71
N GLU A 783 -23.32 13.59 8.67
CA GLU A 783 -23.22 13.07 10.04
C GLU A 783 -23.54 11.58 10.12
N LEU A 784 -24.26 11.04 9.13
CA LEU A 784 -24.54 9.62 8.99
C LEU A 784 -23.31 8.81 8.54
N VAL A 785 -22.17 9.46 8.29
CA VAL A 785 -20.91 8.81 7.93
C VAL A 785 -20.10 8.48 9.19
N SER A 786 -20.12 7.19 9.53
CA SER A 786 -19.26 6.54 10.53
C SER A 786 -17.84 6.27 10.02
N GLY A 787 -16.91 6.03 10.94
CA GLY A 787 -15.53 5.71 10.60
C GLY A 787 -15.26 4.22 10.39
N TYR A 788 -14.17 3.87 9.70
CA TYR A 788 -13.75 2.46 9.51
C TYR A 788 -13.28 1.78 10.81
N GLN A 789 -13.15 2.50 11.92
CA GLN A 789 -12.90 1.87 13.22
C GLN A 789 -14.17 1.22 13.77
N GLU A 790 -15.35 1.74 13.41
CA GLU A 790 -16.61 1.13 13.77
C GLU A 790 -16.80 -0.19 13.01
N ASN A 791 -17.31 -1.21 13.68
CA ASN A 791 -17.45 -2.53 13.09
C ASN A 791 -18.78 -2.69 12.33
N ASN A 792 -19.08 -1.73 11.45
CA ASN A 792 -20.35 -1.63 10.73
C ASN A 792 -20.36 -2.54 9.49
N PHE A 793 -20.74 -3.79 9.67
CA PHE A 793 -20.96 -4.75 8.58
C PHE A 793 -22.44 -4.86 8.22
N MET A 794 -22.76 -4.73 6.94
CA MET A 794 -24.13 -4.88 6.41
C MET A 794 -24.15 -5.79 5.19
N ASP A 795 -25.25 -6.48 5.00
CA ASP A 795 -25.52 -7.18 3.74
C ASP A 795 -26.01 -6.13 2.73
N VAL A 796 -25.16 -5.85 1.75
CA VAL A 796 -25.41 -4.87 0.68
C VAL A 796 -25.77 -5.58 -0.61
N GLU A 797 -26.57 -4.92 -1.44
CA GLU A 797 -26.91 -5.36 -2.78
C GLU A 797 -26.32 -4.37 -3.79
N TYR A 798 -25.39 -4.84 -4.62
CA TYR A 798 -24.70 -3.98 -5.56
C TYR A 798 -24.27 -4.78 -6.80
N ASN A 799 -24.60 -4.24 -7.99
CA ASN A 799 -24.21 -4.79 -9.30
C ASN A 799 -24.57 -6.28 -9.51
N GLY A 800 -25.75 -6.72 -9.04
CA GLY A 800 -26.22 -8.10 -9.18
C GLY A 800 -25.65 -9.09 -8.16
N PHE A 801 -25.08 -8.60 -7.07
CA PHE A 801 -24.61 -9.42 -5.97
C PHE A 801 -25.16 -8.94 -4.64
N LYS A 802 -25.46 -9.88 -3.76
CA LYS A 802 -25.68 -9.65 -2.34
C LYS A 802 -24.49 -10.15 -1.56
N PHE A 803 -23.87 -9.31 -0.74
CA PHE A 803 -22.68 -9.67 0.02
C PHE A 803 -22.55 -8.85 1.28
N ASN A 804 -21.88 -9.42 2.28
CA ASN A 804 -21.59 -8.70 3.52
C ASN A 804 -20.37 -7.80 3.32
N TYR A 805 -20.50 -6.52 3.65
CA TYR A 805 -19.44 -5.55 3.46
C TYR A 805 -19.36 -4.56 4.61
N LYS A 806 -18.16 -4.03 4.84
CA LYS A 806 -17.93 -2.99 5.84
C LYS A 806 -18.32 -1.63 5.26
N VAL A 807 -19.39 -1.05 5.79
CA VAL A 807 -19.98 0.19 5.29
C VAL A 807 -19.67 1.35 6.22
N LEU A 808 -19.64 2.56 5.66
CA LEU A 808 -19.44 3.80 6.40
C LEU A 808 -20.75 4.46 6.81
N SER A 809 -21.91 3.94 6.40
CA SER A 809 -23.20 4.48 6.81
C SER A 809 -24.26 3.37 6.80
N LYS A 810 -25.40 3.65 7.42
CA LYS A 810 -26.63 2.87 7.28
C LYS A 810 -27.57 3.44 6.20
N ASP A 811 -27.31 4.66 5.74
CA ASP A 811 -28.08 5.29 4.67
C ASP A 811 -27.73 4.65 3.31
N PRO A 812 -28.70 4.09 2.56
CA PRO A 812 -28.45 3.43 1.28
C PRO A 812 -27.78 4.32 0.22
N LYS A 813 -28.07 5.63 0.19
CA LYS A 813 -27.49 6.58 -0.77
C LYS A 813 -26.03 6.86 -0.45
N ILE A 814 -25.68 6.93 0.83
CA ILE A 814 -24.28 7.09 1.27
C ILE A 814 -23.49 5.79 1.06
N ILE A 815 -24.12 4.64 1.29
CA ILE A 815 -23.54 3.33 0.94
C ILE A 815 -23.25 3.27 -0.56
N ASP A 816 -24.16 3.73 -1.42
CA ASP A 816 -23.97 3.76 -2.88
C ASP A 816 -22.72 4.59 -3.26
N ILE A 817 -22.50 5.76 -2.67
CA ILE A 817 -21.28 6.57 -2.87
C ILE A 817 -20.00 5.75 -2.57
N GLN A 818 -20.00 5.03 -1.45
CA GLN A 818 -18.86 4.20 -1.04
C GLN A 818 -18.62 3.03 -2.01
N LEU A 819 -19.67 2.25 -2.31
CA LEU A 819 -19.58 1.07 -3.17
C LEU A 819 -19.26 1.47 -4.62
N HIS A 820 -19.81 2.58 -5.10
CA HIS A 820 -19.54 3.10 -6.43
C HIS A 820 -18.08 3.53 -6.60
N PHE A 821 -17.48 4.19 -5.60
CA PHE A 821 -16.05 4.53 -5.62
C PHE A 821 -15.19 3.27 -5.83
N ILE A 822 -15.46 2.22 -5.04
CA ILE A 822 -14.73 0.95 -5.10
C ILE A 822 -14.92 0.29 -6.47
N TYR A 823 -16.17 0.24 -6.94
CA TYR A 823 -16.53 -0.36 -8.22
C TYR A 823 -15.82 0.32 -9.40
N ASN A 824 -15.84 1.66 -9.45
CA ASN A 824 -15.22 2.43 -10.53
C ASN A 824 -13.71 2.19 -10.61
N GLU A 825 -13.01 2.20 -9.47
CA GLU A 825 -11.56 1.95 -9.42
C GLU A 825 -11.18 0.53 -9.84
N LEU A 826 -11.95 -0.48 -9.41
CA LEU A 826 -11.76 -1.86 -9.84
C LEU A 826 -12.02 -2.03 -11.34
N LEU A 827 -13.12 -1.45 -11.86
CA LEU A 827 -13.47 -1.54 -13.28
C LEU A 827 -12.42 -0.86 -14.17
N GLN A 828 -11.91 0.31 -13.75
CA GLN A 828 -10.82 1.00 -14.46
C GLN A 828 -9.52 0.20 -14.47
N ALA A 829 -9.19 -0.52 -13.38
CA ALA A 829 -8.03 -1.40 -13.31
C ALA A 829 -8.20 -2.62 -14.22
N ILE A 830 -9.32 -3.35 -14.11
CA ILE A 830 -9.67 -4.52 -14.92
C ILE A 830 -9.67 -4.17 -16.42
N GLY A 831 -10.28 -3.03 -16.77
CA GLY A 831 -10.42 -2.57 -18.15
C GLY A 831 -9.09 -2.27 -18.86
N ARG A 832 -7.95 -2.19 -18.14
CA ARG A 832 -6.64 -1.99 -18.76
C ARG A 832 -6.20 -3.15 -19.64
N ALA A 833 -6.64 -4.38 -19.33
CA ALA A 833 -6.37 -5.55 -20.16
C ALA A 833 -7.14 -5.53 -21.50
N ARG A 834 -8.21 -4.71 -21.62
CA ARG A 834 -9.20 -4.78 -22.72
C ARG A 834 -9.80 -6.18 -22.91
N ASN A 835 -9.92 -6.93 -21.81
CA ASN A 835 -10.43 -8.30 -21.74
C ASN A 835 -11.90 -8.46 -22.19
N LEU A 836 -12.63 -7.35 -22.33
CA LEU A 836 -13.94 -7.36 -22.96
C LEU A 836 -13.87 -7.82 -24.42
N PHE A 837 -12.78 -7.52 -25.14
CA PHE A 837 -12.63 -7.83 -26.58
C PHE A 837 -11.39 -8.67 -26.90
N LYS A 838 -10.36 -8.59 -26.07
CA LYS A 838 -9.18 -9.45 -26.15
C LYS A 838 -9.44 -10.70 -25.31
N ASP A 839 -9.12 -11.85 -25.86
CA ASP A 839 -9.18 -13.11 -25.12
C ASP A 839 -7.97 -13.22 -24.21
N VAL A 840 -8.01 -12.47 -23.11
CA VAL A 840 -6.93 -12.40 -22.13
C VAL A 840 -7.51 -12.55 -20.73
N PRO A 841 -6.92 -13.43 -19.90
CA PRO A 841 -7.44 -13.67 -18.58
C PRO A 841 -7.15 -12.50 -17.62
N VAL A 842 -8.13 -12.21 -16.77
CA VAL A 842 -8.00 -11.24 -15.68
C VAL A 842 -8.34 -11.90 -14.35
N LEU A 843 -7.41 -11.80 -13.40
CA LEU A 843 -7.60 -12.26 -12.03
C LEU A 843 -7.91 -11.06 -11.13
N LEU A 844 -8.87 -11.23 -10.22
CA LEU A 844 -9.24 -10.24 -9.22
C LEU A 844 -9.08 -10.81 -7.81
N PHE A 845 -8.29 -10.16 -6.98
CA PHE A 845 -8.10 -10.49 -5.56
C PHE A 845 -8.73 -9.39 -4.71
N SER A 846 -10.02 -9.51 -4.45
CA SER A 846 -10.84 -8.51 -3.75
C SER A 846 -12.05 -9.16 -3.09
N LYS A 847 -12.52 -8.59 -1.97
CA LYS A 847 -13.81 -8.98 -1.35
C LYS A 847 -15.03 -8.37 -2.04
N PHE A 848 -14.82 -7.43 -2.96
CA PHE A 848 -15.88 -6.72 -3.67
C PHE A 848 -16.17 -7.43 -5.00
N PRO A 849 -17.35 -8.05 -5.18
CA PRO A 849 -17.68 -8.78 -6.39
C PRO A 849 -17.86 -7.86 -7.60
N ILE A 850 -17.41 -8.35 -8.76
CA ILE A 850 -17.57 -7.67 -10.06
C ILE A 850 -18.31 -8.62 -11.00
N ARG A 851 -19.29 -8.07 -11.73
CA ARG A 851 -20.08 -8.81 -12.72
C ARG A 851 -19.16 -9.51 -13.73
N PHE A 852 -19.56 -10.72 -14.16
CA PHE A 852 -18.82 -11.61 -15.07
C PHE A 852 -17.55 -12.27 -14.52
N PHE A 853 -17.18 -12.03 -13.26
CA PHE A 853 -16.11 -12.79 -12.63
C PHE A 853 -16.64 -14.10 -12.06
N GLU A 854 -16.00 -15.20 -12.45
CA GLU A 854 -16.20 -16.49 -11.80
C GLU A 854 -15.56 -16.45 -10.41
N ILE A 855 -16.37 -16.67 -9.37
CA ILE A 855 -15.90 -16.60 -7.98
C ILE A 855 -15.31 -17.95 -7.56
N ARG A 856 -13.99 -18.00 -7.41
CA ARG A 856 -13.25 -19.18 -6.94
C ARG A 856 -13.13 -19.16 -5.42
N LYS A 857 -13.87 -20.04 -4.75
CA LYS A 857 -13.81 -20.27 -3.29
C LYS A 857 -13.26 -21.67 -3.02
N LYS A 858 -12.46 -21.81 -1.97
CA LYS A 858 -12.07 -23.11 -1.39
C LYS A 858 -12.46 -23.05 0.08
N GLN A 859 -13.01 -24.13 0.62
CA GLN A 859 -13.43 -24.15 2.03
C GLN A 859 -12.20 -24.38 2.94
N GLY A 860 -12.21 -23.77 4.12
CA GLY A 860 -11.18 -23.96 5.15
C GLY A 860 -9.90 -23.11 4.97
N LYS A 861 -8.87 -23.43 5.77
CA LYS A 861 -7.56 -22.77 5.69
C LYS A 861 -6.72 -23.41 4.59
N TYR A 862 -6.34 -22.62 3.59
CA TYR A 862 -5.45 -23.01 2.51
C TYR A 862 -4.46 -21.88 2.22
N ASP A 863 -3.30 -22.23 1.66
CA ASP A 863 -2.35 -21.27 1.10
C ASP A 863 -2.93 -20.72 -0.21
N LEU A 864 -3.09 -19.39 -0.31
CA LEU A 864 -3.74 -18.77 -1.46
C LEU A 864 -2.95 -19.02 -2.75
N SER A 865 -1.62 -18.97 -2.68
CA SER A 865 -0.76 -19.13 -3.85
C SER A 865 -0.88 -20.52 -4.47
N SER A 866 -0.99 -21.55 -3.63
CA SER A 866 -1.26 -22.93 -4.08
C SER A 866 -2.64 -23.04 -4.74
N PHE A 867 -3.68 -22.45 -4.15
CA PHE A 867 -5.03 -22.48 -4.72
C PHE A 867 -5.13 -21.74 -6.07
N VAL A 868 -4.43 -20.61 -6.18
CA VAL A 868 -4.32 -19.89 -7.46
C VAL A 868 -3.61 -20.76 -8.48
N ARG A 869 -2.50 -21.41 -8.13
CA ARG A 869 -1.78 -22.32 -9.03
C ARG A 869 -2.65 -23.50 -9.49
N GLU A 870 -3.41 -24.12 -8.59
CA GLU A 870 -4.39 -25.16 -8.92
C GLU A 870 -5.45 -24.65 -9.91
N SER A 871 -5.97 -23.44 -9.67
CA SER A 871 -6.97 -22.79 -10.53
C SER A 871 -6.40 -22.45 -11.91
N LEU A 872 -5.13 -22.01 -11.98
CA LEU A 872 -4.47 -21.74 -13.25
C LEU A 872 -4.19 -23.03 -14.02
N ASN A 873 -3.71 -24.08 -13.34
CA ASN A 873 -3.38 -25.35 -13.99
C ASN A 873 -4.61 -26.09 -14.52
N SER A 874 -5.71 -26.07 -13.79
CA SER A 874 -6.97 -26.72 -14.22
C SER A 874 -7.63 -26.06 -15.42
N GLU A 875 -7.33 -24.78 -15.67
CA GLU A 875 -8.01 -24.00 -16.70
C GLU A 875 -7.15 -23.61 -17.90
N PHE A 876 -5.84 -23.48 -17.74
CA PHE A 876 -4.94 -23.01 -18.81
C PHE A 876 -4.03 -24.13 -19.36
N ASN A 877 -4.00 -25.32 -18.76
CA ASN A 877 -3.27 -26.48 -19.29
C ASN A 877 -4.17 -27.53 -19.98
N SER A 878 -5.49 -27.38 -19.96
CA SER A 878 -6.41 -28.28 -20.67
C SER A 878 -6.38 -28.11 -22.20
N ASP A 879 -5.76 -27.05 -22.72
CA ASP A 879 -5.64 -26.81 -24.17
C ASP A 879 -4.40 -27.45 -24.81
N ASN A 880 -3.52 -28.08 -24.03
CA ASN A 880 -2.34 -28.79 -24.57
C ASN A 880 -2.60 -30.28 -24.90
N SER A 881 -3.84 -30.77 -24.82
CA SER A 881 -4.17 -32.17 -25.18
C SER A 881 -4.83 -32.33 -26.56
N MET A 882 -4.80 -31.30 -27.42
CA MET A 882 -5.33 -31.39 -28.80
C MET A 882 -4.33 -31.01 -29.89
N VAL A 883 -3.03 -31.20 -29.63
CA VAL A 883 -2.04 -31.35 -30.71
C VAL A 883 -1.11 -32.50 -30.36
N ALA A 884 -1.54 -33.71 -30.74
CA ALA A 884 -0.67 -34.83 -31.06
C ALA A 884 -0.90 -35.18 -32.53
#